data_AF-A0A943LKZ7-F1
#
_entry.id   AF-A0A943LKZ7-F1
#
_cell.length_a   1.000
_cell.length_b   1.000
_cell.length_c   1.000
_cell.angle_alpha   90.00
_cell.angle_beta   90.00
_cell.angle_gamma   90.00
#
_symmetry.space_group_name_H-M   'P 1'
#
loop_
_entity.id
_entity.type
_entity.pdbx_description
1 polymer ?
#
loop_
_entity_poly.entity_id
_entity_poly.type
_entity_poly.pdbx_seq_one_letter_code
_entity_poly.pdbx_strand_id
1 'polypeptide(L)'
;MKNVKKRVLSTLLLAGVTITNVVSGTRAISAYVKERVNVVAEWKFDSSNIESGSIANNNLVIKDVSGNGNNLRMNTYGDADDYSKYISFSDDKMYDEAKGSIVINGDSANKVGADFITVDDAPINKEEFENGYTIELVYKLPSNWTVSDSWMSLLARQGESESMDEPELGTMNVAVSNCKEIQFLAANKDDSHKMDSASWSVSMDKGGVWYHIAIVNDNKTIRTFVNGAEAFRDYVSGDMVGLYADPNDGRFRVGSSWWKEGNQLLDKFARGNYQEIRISEGALDKSQWLVTNPEEYVGEYGNNDEFSLNGESNYNMVFLPDTQNTIKFRKNVMDTAIDWIIENKNKANIISVANLGDIVENGNNEEQWNNALLFNKLPSAGINLLMQPGNHDWPEYFDKYFGGDSEYGKLTKDYVVRTSPSGRSSYMVNDGGSYKYMTLAIDYHSFDTDLSWVEEVLSNTNIPTIVTSHDLQNCSDTAPSDIKLSEKGKEVWNVVKKYNQVFMMIGGHSHGSGDEILINDFGNEVFNVLADYQFAYNGGNALFKFAEFDENANKIYLSTFSPYAATLSEDERTFFDVNYLTGDGNYSELNINFTERFAGMEKSDLINKSLEELKSLVEKAESLNKDKYTYESFNALEEAVYKAKAILVDKNINYNIVLDTVKTLQNAIDNLKIIEDTPSNNNDNNKPGGSQENNKPNGSEDNSVGNNSNNNLPKTGDSSSLLYTLLSLLAALGGVIKYRKRIDNISVN
;
A
#
# COMPACT_ATOMS: atom_id res chain seq x y z
N MET A 1 -60.75 -47.78 -17.33
CA MET A 1 -61.82 -46.93 -17.91
C MET A 1 -61.20 -46.18 -19.07
N LYS A 2 -61.42 -46.64 -20.32
CA LYS A 2 -62.20 -45.95 -21.40
C LYS A 2 -61.68 -44.54 -21.69
N ASN A 3 -61.30 -44.09 -22.89
CA ASN A 3 -61.42 -44.52 -24.29
C ASN A 3 -60.47 -43.57 -25.10
N VAL A 4 -59.53 -44.00 -25.97
CA VAL A 4 -59.64 -44.56 -27.34
C VAL A 4 -59.61 -43.50 -28.49
N LYS A 5 -58.65 -43.71 -29.42
CA LYS A 5 -58.54 -43.31 -30.86
C LYS A 5 -58.02 -41.89 -31.19
N LYS A 6 -57.20 -41.63 -32.23
CA LYS A 6 -56.75 -42.34 -33.46
C LYS A 6 -55.52 -41.54 -34.00
N ARG A 7 -54.36 -42.13 -34.35
CA ARG A 7 -53.91 -42.67 -35.66
C ARG A 7 -54.23 -41.74 -36.86
N VAL A 8 -53.27 -41.40 -37.74
CA VAL A 8 -52.76 -42.19 -38.90
C VAL A 8 -51.60 -41.37 -39.51
N LEU A 9 -50.35 -41.90 -39.57
CA LEU A 9 -49.68 -42.56 -40.73
C LEU A 9 -49.21 -41.51 -41.78
N SER A 10 -48.03 -41.52 -42.41
CA SER A 10 -47.01 -42.55 -42.73
C SER A 10 -46.12 -41.93 -43.84
N THR A 11 -44.87 -42.29 -44.19
CA THR A 11 -44.14 -43.57 -44.16
C THR A 11 -42.71 -43.36 -44.71
N LEU A 12 -41.79 -44.26 -44.31
CA LEU A 12 -40.64 -44.84 -45.06
C LEU A 12 -39.36 -43.99 -45.22
N LEU A 13 -38.14 -44.52 -45.08
CA LEU A 13 -37.68 -45.92 -45.10
C LEU A 13 -36.32 -46.06 -44.38
N LEU A 14 -36.19 -47.19 -43.69
CA LEU A 14 -35.03 -47.76 -43.00
C LEU A 14 -33.74 -47.86 -43.84
N ALA A 15 -32.61 -47.64 -43.18
CA ALA A 15 -31.50 -48.60 -43.19
C ALA A 15 -30.89 -48.66 -41.77
N GLY A 16 -30.94 -49.83 -41.15
CA GLY A 16 -30.32 -50.10 -39.86
C GLY A 16 -28.93 -50.71 -40.00
N VAL A 17 -28.14 -50.62 -38.93
CA VAL A 17 -27.54 -51.74 -38.17
C VAL A 17 -26.43 -51.15 -37.26
N THR A 18 -26.81 -50.99 -35.99
CA THR A 18 -26.08 -51.26 -34.72
C THR A 18 -24.54 -51.23 -34.68
N ILE A 19 -23.95 -50.50 -33.71
CA ILE A 19 -23.35 -51.03 -32.44
C ILE A 19 -22.52 -49.91 -31.75
N THR A 20 -23.01 -49.51 -30.57
CA THR A 20 -22.37 -49.05 -29.32
C THR A 20 -21.12 -48.13 -29.27
N ASN A 21 -21.29 -47.12 -28.40
CA ASN A 21 -20.38 -46.59 -27.37
C ASN A 21 -19.63 -45.27 -27.61
N VAL A 22 -19.70 -44.45 -26.54
CA VAL A 22 -18.76 -43.43 -26.05
C VAL A 22 -19.06 -41.96 -26.38
N VAL A 23 -19.72 -41.32 -25.40
CA VAL A 23 -19.37 -40.05 -24.73
C VAL A 23 -19.45 -38.72 -25.49
N SER A 24 -19.90 -37.73 -24.70
CA SER A 24 -19.68 -36.29 -24.75
C SER A 24 -20.63 -35.43 -25.59
N GLY A 25 -21.27 -34.52 -24.85
CA GLY A 25 -21.12 -33.12 -25.22
C GLY A 25 -22.33 -32.49 -25.87
N THR A 26 -23.42 -32.34 -25.12
CA THR A 26 -24.18 -31.09 -25.20
C THR A 26 -23.33 -29.95 -24.61
N ARG A 27 -22.23 -29.61 -25.30
CA ARG A 27 -21.52 -28.33 -25.24
C ARG A 27 -21.63 -27.70 -26.62
N ALA A 28 -22.87 -27.35 -26.95
CA ALA A 28 -23.25 -26.42 -28.00
C ALA A 28 -24.61 -25.92 -27.47
N ILE A 29 -24.83 -24.67 -27.08
CA ILE A 29 -24.36 -23.40 -27.63
C ILE A 29 -24.32 -22.42 -26.45
N SER A 30 -23.12 -22.10 -25.98
CA SER A 30 -22.83 -20.85 -25.26
C SER A 30 -21.40 -20.46 -25.65
N ALA A 31 -21.21 -20.34 -26.97
CA ALA A 31 -20.14 -19.49 -27.46
C ALA A 31 -20.68 -18.07 -27.26
N TYR A 32 -20.18 -17.41 -26.21
CA TYR A 32 -20.30 -15.98 -25.99
C TYR A 32 -20.03 -15.29 -27.33
N VAL A 33 -21.05 -14.74 -27.97
CA VAL A 33 -20.85 -13.79 -29.06
C VAL A 33 -20.27 -12.56 -28.38
N LYS A 34 -18.95 -12.41 -28.38
CA LYS A 34 -18.32 -11.12 -28.09
C LYS A 34 -18.90 -10.16 -29.12
N GLU A 35 -19.79 -9.28 -28.70
CA GLU A 35 -20.40 -8.28 -29.57
C GLU A 35 -19.26 -7.53 -30.27
N ARG A 36 -19.35 -7.35 -31.60
CA ARG A 36 -18.30 -6.63 -32.32
C ARG A 36 -18.26 -5.21 -31.78
N VAL A 37 -17.11 -4.80 -31.24
CA VAL A 37 -16.84 -3.42 -30.85
C VAL A 37 -17.01 -2.53 -32.07
N ASN A 38 -17.84 -1.49 -31.96
CA ASN A 38 -17.99 -0.49 -33.01
C ASN A 38 -16.88 0.57 -32.86
N VAL A 39 -15.76 0.34 -33.54
CA VAL A 39 -14.62 1.26 -33.54
C VAL A 39 -14.91 2.42 -34.48
N VAL A 40 -14.97 3.64 -33.95
CA VAL A 40 -15.22 4.87 -34.72
C VAL A 40 -13.93 5.36 -35.37
N ALA A 41 -12.83 5.41 -34.60
CA ALA A 41 -11.50 5.75 -35.10
C ALA A 41 -10.41 4.95 -34.36
N GLU A 42 -9.36 4.57 -35.08
CA GLU A 42 -8.18 3.91 -34.50
C GLU A 42 -6.91 4.42 -35.19
N TRP A 43 -5.95 4.90 -34.42
CA TRP A 43 -4.68 5.42 -34.92
C TRP A 43 -3.52 4.68 -34.26
N LYS A 44 -2.69 4.04 -35.08
CA LYS A 44 -1.46 3.37 -34.67
C LYS A 44 -0.26 4.19 -35.12
N PHE A 45 0.50 4.69 -34.15
CA PHE A 45 1.52 5.71 -34.36
C PHE A 45 2.88 5.14 -34.75
N ASP A 46 2.91 4.30 -35.78
CA ASP A 46 4.14 3.75 -36.34
C ASP A 46 4.27 4.04 -37.84
N SER A 47 5.49 3.95 -38.36
CA SER A 47 5.81 4.34 -39.74
C SER A 47 5.10 3.51 -40.82
N SER A 48 4.54 2.34 -40.49
CA SER A 48 3.76 1.52 -41.43
C SER A 48 2.32 2.02 -41.62
N ASN A 49 1.89 2.98 -40.81
CA ASN A 49 0.56 3.60 -40.87
C ASN A 49 0.56 5.01 -41.45
N ILE A 50 1.65 5.41 -42.11
CA ILE A 50 1.69 6.62 -42.91
C ILE A 50 0.79 6.45 -44.13
N GLU A 51 -0.21 7.30 -44.26
CA GLU A 51 -1.05 7.41 -45.47
C GLU A 51 -0.33 8.20 -46.55
N SER A 52 0.26 9.35 -46.18
CA SER A 52 1.02 10.21 -47.10
C SER A 52 1.93 11.19 -46.36
N GLY A 53 2.79 11.89 -47.10
CA GLY A 53 3.65 12.94 -46.55
C GLY A 53 4.79 12.42 -45.67
N SER A 54 5.39 13.32 -44.89
CA SER A 54 6.50 13.01 -43.99
C SER A 54 6.69 14.11 -42.95
N ILE A 55 7.30 13.77 -41.80
CA ILE A 55 7.66 14.74 -40.77
C ILE A 55 8.54 15.86 -41.33
N ALA A 56 9.58 15.51 -42.12
CA ALA A 56 10.52 16.48 -42.67
C ALA A 56 9.90 17.52 -43.62
N ASN A 57 8.73 17.20 -44.21
CA ASN A 57 7.99 18.10 -45.09
C ASN A 57 6.78 18.74 -44.39
N ASN A 58 6.63 18.55 -43.08
CA ASN A 58 5.57 19.11 -42.24
C ASN A 58 4.13 18.79 -42.74
N ASN A 59 3.97 17.68 -43.46
CA ASN A 59 2.72 17.32 -44.13
C ASN A 59 2.35 15.85 -43.93
N LEU A 60 2.88 15.22 -42.87
CA LEU A 60 2.62 13.82 -42.54
C LEU A 60 1.11 13.59 -42.32
N VAL A 61 0.60 12.49 -42.87
CA VAL A 61 -0.76 12.00 -42.60
C VAL A 61 -0.67 10.56 -42.10
N ILE A 62 -1.26 10.28 -40.94
CA ILE A 62 -1.42 8.95 -40.35
C ILE A 62 -2.82 8.43 -40.68
N LYS A 63 -2.89 7.19 -41.16
CA LYS A 63 -4.15 6.54 -41.55
C LYS A 63 -4.99 6.15 -40.33
N ASP A 64 -6.29 6.31 -40.45
CA ASP A 64 -7.27 5.68 -39.56
C ASP A 64 -7.41 4.20 -39.92
N VAL A 65 -6.90 3.33 -39.06
CA VAL A 65 -6.86 1.87 -39.33
C VAL A 65 -8.22 1.20 -39.14
N SER A 66 -9.21 1.90 -38.55
CA SER A 66 -10.60 1.43 -38.53
C SER A 66 -11.22 1.39 -39.94
N GLY A 67 -10.69 2.20 -40.87
CA GLY A 67 -11.18 2.32 -42.24
C GLY A 67 -12.33 3.32 -42.42
N ASN A 68 -12.66 4.11 -41.40
CA ASN A 68 -13.78 5.05 -41.41
C ASN A 68 -13.40 6.45 -41.93
N GLY A 69 -12.15 6.67 -42.32
CA GLY A 69 -11.70 7.92 -42.95
C GLY A 69 -11.30 9.02 -41.98
N ASN A 70 -11.06 8.71 -40.70
CA ASN A 70 -10.68 9.69 -39.68
C ASN A 70 -9.18 9.96 -39.64
N ASN A 71 -8.52 10.09 -40.80
CA ASN A 71 -7.07 10.25 -40.87
C ASN A 71 -6.60 11.47 -40.07
N LEU A 72 -5.40 11.37 -39.49
CA LEU A 72 -4.74 12.44 -38.75
C LEU A 72 -3.71 13.13 -39.64
N ARG A 73 -3.80 14.44 -39.82
CA ARG A 73 -2.78 15.27 -40.47
C ARG A 73 -1.92 15.97 -39.42
N MET A 74 -0.61 16.00 -39.65
CA MET A 74 0.33 16.77 -38.85
C MET A 74 0.00 18.25 -38.95
N ASN A 75 0.07 18.95 -37.83
CA ASN A 75 -0.09 20.38 -37.75
C ASN A 75 1.09 20.97 -36.93
N THR A 76 1.56 22.14 -37.33
CA THR A 76 2.82 22.74 -36.85
C THR A 76 2.61 24.13 -36.30
N TYR A 77 3.38 24.46 -35.26
CA TYR A 77 3.34 25.75 -34.58
C TYR A 77 4.73 26.38 -34.50
N GLY A 78 4.75 27.71 -34.44
CA GLY A 78 5.98 28.50 -34.47
C GLY A 78 6.73 28.36 -35.79
N ASP A 79 7.93 28.93 -35.86
CA ASP A 79 8.87 28.73 -36.96
C ASP A 79 10.02 27.85 -36.46
N ALA A 80 10.08 26.60 -36.92
CA ALA A 80 11.18 25.69 -36.64
C ALA A 80 11.89 25.27 -37.92
N ASP A 81 13.23 25.29 -37.91
CA ASP A 81 14.05 24.79 -39.04
C ASP A 81 13.88 23.28 -39.27
N ASP A 82 13.51 22.54 -38.22
CA ASP A 82 13.36 21.09 -38.25
C ASP A 82 12.37 20.62 -37.17
N TYR A 83 11.18 20.20 -37.60
CA TYR A 83 10.14 19.70 -36.70
C TYR A 83 10.41 18.29 -36.17
N SER A 84 11.39 17.55 -36.73
CA SER A 84 11.72 16.20 -36.23
C SER A 84 12.26 16.18 -34.79
N LYS A 85 12.66 17.35 -34.26
CA LYS A 85 13.03 17.56 -32.86
C LYS A 85 11.84 17.49 -31.90
N TYR A 86 10.65 17.81 -32.38
CA TYR A 86 9.41 17.88 -31.60
C TYR A 86 8.50 16.69 -31.85
N ILE A 87 8.64 16.02 -33.00
CA ILE A 87 7.87 14.84 -33.35
C ILE A 87 8.73 13.83 -34.13
N SER A 88 8.80 12.58 -33.67
CA SER A 88 9.62 11.55 -34.32
C SER A 88 9.10 10.14 -34.07
N PHE A 89 9.27 9.23 -35.03
CA PHE A 89 8.97 7.82 -34.82
C PHE A 89 9.99 7.16 -33.89
N SER A 90 9.54 6.18 -33.11
CA SER A 90 10.34 5.39 -32.18
C SER A 90 9.98 3.91 -32.30
N ASP A 91 10.95 3.03 -32.06
CA ASP A 91 10.73 1.58 -32.01
C ASP A 91 10.19 1.11 -30.64
N ASP A 92 10.15 2.02 -29.66
CA ASP A 92 9.61 1.80 -28.32
C ASP A 92 8.12 1.50 -28.37
N LYS A 93 7.67 0.53 -27.57
CA LYS A 93 6.32 -0.01 -27.55
C LYS A 93 6.04 -0.74 -26.24
N MET A 94 4.77 -0.81 -25.89
CA MET A 94 4.22 -1.52 -24.73
C MET A 94 4.13 -3.04 -24.97
N TYR A 95 3.70 -3.47 -26.16
CA TYR A 95 3.49 -4.88 -26.51
C TYR A 95 4.04 -5.25 -27.90
N ASP A 96 4.44 -6.51 -28.06
CA ASP A 96 5.26 -6.99 -29.18
C ASP A 96 4.58 -6.91 -30.55
N GLU A 97 3.25 -6.98 -30.59
CA GLU A 97 2.48 -6.89 -31.84
C GLU A 97 2.58 -5.51 -32.49
N ALA A 98 2.74 -4.45 -31.69
CA ALA A 98 2.91 -3.09 -32.16
C ALA A 98 4.21 -2.92 -32.94
N LYS A 99 4.23 -2.01 -33.92
CA LYS A 99 5.39 -1.78 -34.79
C LYS A 99 6.24 -0.58 -34.36
N GLY A 100 5.83 0.15 -33.34
CA GLY A 100 6.54 1.29 -32.78
C GLY A 100 5.56 2.28 -32.17
N SER A 101 6.05 3.50 -31.99
CA SER A 101 5.32 4.65 -31.45
C SER A 101 5.79 5.94 -32.10
N ILE A 102 5.14 7.05 -31.75
CA ILE A 102 5.62 8.39 -32.06
C ILE A 102 5.89 9.15 -30.76
N VAL A 103 7.04 9.81 -30.70
CA VAL A 103 7.40 10.73 -29.64
C VAL A 103 6.86 12.10 -30.01
N ILE A 104 6.11 12.72 -29.10
CA ILE A 104 5.75 14.15 -29.15
C ILE A 104 6.48 14.83 -28.01
N ASN A 105 7.13 15.95 -28.29
CA ASN A 105 7.96 16.69 -27.34
C ASN A 105 7.98 18.19 -27.67
N GLY A 106 6.80 18.77 -27.90
CA GLY A 106 6.66 20.19 -28.25
C GLY A 106 7.13 21.13 -27.12
N ASP A 107 7.64 22.31 -27.50
CA ASP A 107 8.05 23.35 -26.56
C ASP A 107 6.84 24.23 -26.22
N SER A 108 6.18 23.91 -25.11
CA SER A 108 5.02 24.64 -24.61
C SER A 108 5.35 26.07 -24.13
N ALA A 109 6.59 26.36 -23.78
CA ALA A 109 6.97 27.70 -23.32
C ALA A 109 7.08 28.67 -24.51
N ASN A 110 7.68 28.21 -25.61
CA ASN A 110 7.85 29.01 -26.83
C ASN A 110 6.74 28.79 -27.87
N LYS A 111 5.79 27.88 -27.61
CA LYS A 111 4.71 27.48 -28.54
C LYS A 111 5.25 27.01 -29.89
N VAL A 112 6.35 26.25 -29.88
CA VAL A 112 6.99 25.68 -31.08
C VAL A 112 6.92 24.16 -31.01
N GLY A 113 6.36 23.53 -32.03
CA GLY A 113 6.19 22.08 -32.03
C GLY A 113 5.18 21.59 -33.05
N ALA A 114 4.80 20.32 -32.94
CA ALA A 114 3.83 19.71 -33.83
C ALA A 114 2.87 18.81 -33.05
N ASP A 115 1.63 18.77 -33.53
CA ASP A 115 0.56 17.88 -33.08
C ASP A 115 -0.04 17.16 -34.30
N PHE A 116 -1.09 16.38 -34.07
CA PHE A 116 -1.96 15.88 -35.11
C PHE A 116 -3.37 16.41 -34.93
N ILE A 117 -4.04 16.67 -36.05
CA ILE A 117 -5.45 17.04 -36.12
C ILE A 117 -6.15 16.14 -37.13
N THR A 118 -7.41 15.77 -36.89
CA THR A 118 -8.19 15.05 -37.90
C THR A 118 -8.33 15.86 -39.19
N VAL A 119 -8.39 15.18 -40.34
CA VAL A 119 -8.68 15.82 -41.64
C VAL A 119 -10.05 16.49 -41.61
N ASP A 120 -10.24 17.52 -42.45
CA ASP A 120 -11.40 18.42 -42.37
C ASP A 120 -12.75 17.69 -42.55
N ASP A 121 -12.78 16.64 -43.38
CA ASP A 121 -13.96 15.83 -43.69
C ASP A 121 -14.05 14.52 -42.88
N ALA A 122 -13.20 14.33 -41.88
CA ALA A 122 -13.23 13.15 -41.01
C ALA A 122 -14.63 13.00 -40.35
N PRO A 123 -15.32 11.85 -40.51
CA PRO A 123 -16.65 11.65 -39.95
C PRO A 123 -16.74 11.88 -38.43
N ILE A 124 -15.71 11.49 -37.68
CA ILE A 124 -15.63 11.67 -36.22
C ILE A 124 -15.74 13.13 -35.79
N ASN A 125 -15.40 14.09 -36.66
CA ASN A 125 -15.53 15.52 -36.35
C ASN A 125 -16.97 15.91 -36.00
N LYS A 126 -17.96 15.16 -36.52
CA LYS A 126 -19.40 15.36 -36.30
C LYS A 126 -20.04 14.28 -35.44
N GLU A 127 -19.26 13.34 -34.90
CA GLU A 127 -19.78 12.25 -34.09
C GLU A 127 -20.15 12.76 -32.69
N GLU A 128 -21.34 12.39 -32.22
CA GLU A 128 -21.90 12.83 -30.94
C GLU A 128 -21.90 11.71 -29.90
N PHE A 129 -21.66 10.45 -30.30
CA PHE A 129 -21.58 9.30 -29.39
C PHE A 129 -22.84 9.13 -28.53
N GLU A 130 -24.02 9.20 -29.16
CA GLU A 130 -25.32 9.18 -28.45
C GLU A 130 -25.54 7.94 -27.59
N ASN A 131 -24.87 6.82 -27.90
CA ASN A 131 -24.95 5.56 -27.16
C ASN A 131 -23.81 5.36 -26.14
N GLY A 132 -23.11 6.44 -25.78
CA GLY A 132 -21.91 6.41 -24.95
C GLY A 132 -20.65 6.18 -25.77
N TYR A 133 -19.50 6.14 -25.09
CA TYR A 133 -18.19 6.02 -25.74
C TYR A 133 -17.15 5.36 -24.85
N THR A 134 -16.11 4.84 -25.51
CA THR A 134 -14.86 4.43 -24.86
C THR A 134 -13.69 5.01 -25.63
N ILE A 135 -12.86 5.81 -24.94
CA ILE A 135 -11.63 6.41 -25.46
C ILE A 135 -10.46 5.70 -24.79
N GLU A 136 -9.52 5.19 -25.58
CA GLU A 136 -8.35 4.47 -25.09
C GLU A 136 -7.06 5.05 -25.65
N LEU A 137 -6.06 5.21 -24.79
CA LEU A 137 -4.72 5.67 -25.16
C LEU A 137 -3.67 4.69 -24.61
N VAL A 138 -2.75 4.26 -25.46
CA VAL A 138 -1.52 3.56 -25.07
C VAL A 138 -0.38 4.58 -25.13
N TYR A 139 0.02 5.05 -23.95
CA TYR A 139 0.83 6.25 -23.77
C TYR A 139 2.00 6.00 -22.81
N LYS A 140 3.18 6.53 -23.14
CA LYS A 140 4.37 6.48 -22.29
C LYS A 140 4.62 7.84 -21.67
N LEU A 141 4.49 7.94 -20.34
CA LEU A 141 4.88 9.14 -19.60
C LEU A 141 6.41 9.29 -19.69
N PRO A 142 6.96 10.48 -20.00
CA PRO A 142 8.40 10.63 -20.14
C PRO A 142 9.11 10.47 -18.80
N SER A 143 10.31 9.87 -18.81
CA SER A 143 11.12 9.66 -17.60
C SER A 143 11.65 10.95 -16.97
N ASN A 144 11.51 12.07 -17.66
CA ASN A 144 11.90 13.41 -17.21
C ASN A 144 10.69 14.36 -17.16
N TRP A 145 9.48 13.82 -16.96
CA TRP A 145 8.31 14.64 -16.64
C TRP A 145 8.56 15.42 -15.34
N THR A 146 8.09 16.66 -15.30
CA THR A 146 8.15 17.53 -14.11
C THR A 146 6.82 18.26 -13.93
N VAL A 147 6.59 18.86 -12.76
CA VAL A 147 5.42 19.74 -12.55
C VAL A 147 5.27 20.88 -13.59
N SER A 148 6.35 21.28 -14.29
CA SER A 148 6.27 22.28 -15.36
C SER A 148 5.54 21.77 -16.63
N ASP A 149 5.48 20.45 -16.78
CA ASP A 149 4.77 19.72 -17.83
C ASP A 149 3.30 19.44 -17.46
N SER A 150 2.86 19.86 -16.27
CA SER A 150 1.45 19.76 -15.88
C SER A 150 0.51 20.43 -16.88
N TRP A 151 -0.69 19.87 -16.95
CA TRP A 151 -1.79 20.26 -17.85
C TRP A 151 -1.47 20.06 -19.33
N MET A 152 -0.46 19.24 -19.65
CA MET A 152 -0.23 18.82 -21.02
C MET A 152 -1.39 17.96 -21.53
N SER A 153 -1.97 18.33 -22.66
CA SER A 153 -3.14 17.66 -23.23
C SER A 153 -2.73 16.55 -24.18
N LEU A 154 -3.20 15.33 -23.89
CA LEU A 154 -2.92 14.14 -24.68
C LEU A 154 -3.84 14.04 -25.90
N LEU A 155 -5.13 14.37 -25.70
CA LEU A 155 -6.19 14.33 -26.69
C LEU A 155 -7.17 15.47 -26.38
N ALA A 156 -7.58 16.22 -27.40
CA ALA A 156 -8.60 17.24 -27.28
C ALA A 156 -9.58 17.20 -28.45
N ARG A 157 -10.76 17.81 -28.28
CA ARG A 157 -11.69 18.11 -29.35
C ARG A 157 -11.87 19.61 -29.42
N GLN A 158 -11.49 20.18 -30.56
CA GLN A 158 -11.59 21.62 -30.78
C GLN A 158 -13.04 22.04 -31.03
N GLY A 159 -13.28 23.32 -30.89
CA GLY A 159 -14.59 23.94 -31.02
C GLY A 159 -14.81 24.99 -29.94
N GLU A 160 -16.00 25.58 -29.95
CA GLU A 160 -16.49 26.47 -28.89
C GLU A 160 -17.67 25.80 -28.20
N SER A 161 -17.69 25.82 -26.86
CA SER A 161 -18.76 25.22 -26.04
C SER A 161 -19.21 26.21 -24.96
N GLU A 162 -20.51 26.27 -24.73
CA GLU A 162 -21.11 27.05 -23.64
C GLU A 162 -21.12 26.28 -22.31
N SER A 163 -21.08 24.95 -22.36
CA SER A 163 -21.18 24.07 -21.18
C SER A 163 -19.85 23.48 -20.71
N MET A 164 -18.75 23.63 -21.44
CA MET A 164 -17.42 23.22 -20.98
C MET A 164 -17.01 24.01 -19.73
N ASP A 165 -16.38 23.36 -18.74
CA ASP A 165 -15.97 24.03 -17.50
C ASP A 165 -14.93 25.13 -17.76
N GLU A 166 -13.97 24.81 -18.63
CA GLU A 166 -12.94 25.69 -19.19
C GLU A 166 -13.14 25.80 -20.71
N PRO A 167 -13.93 26.77 -21.20
CA PRO A 167 -14.30 26.88 -22.63
C PRO A 167 -13.10 27.05 -23.57
N GLU A 168 -11.99 27.59 -23.08
CA GLU A 168 -10.75 27.72 -23.85
C GLU A 168 -10.25 26.34 -24.32
N LEU A 169 -10.49 25.27 -23.55
CA LEU A 169 -10.09 23.89 -23.88
C LEU A 169 -10.93 23.21 -24.97
N GLY A 170 -11.96 23.88 -25.47
CA GLY A 170 -12.80 23.38 -26.56
C GLY A 170 -14.00 22.61 -26.04
N THR A 171 -14.33 21.50 -26.70
CA THR A 171 -15.53 20.71 -26.32
C THR A 171 -15.18 19.42 -25.55
N MET A 172 -13.90 19.02 -25.56
CA MET A 172 -13.38 17.87 -24.81
C MET A 172 -11.87 17.99 -24.60
N ASN A 173 -11.37 17.62 -23.44
CA ASN A 173 -9.93 17.60 -23.14
C ASN A 173 -9.54 16.41 -22.24
N VAL A 174 -8.43 15.75 -22.58
CA VAL A 174 -7.74 14.72 -21.81
C VAL A 174 -6.35 15.26 -21.49
N ALA A 175 -6.05 15.57 -20.23
CA ALA A 175 -4.76 16.16 -19.83
C ALA A 175 -4.10 15.43 -18.66
N VAL A 176 -2.79 15.55 -18.55
CA VAL A 176 -2.00 15.05 -17.41
C VAL A 176 -1.85 16.16 -16.38
N SER A 177 -2.36 15.95 -15.17
CA SER A 177 -2.34 16.92 -14.07
C SER A 177 -0.96 17.09 -13.44
N ASN A 178 -0.83 18.01 -12.49
CA ASN A 178 0.37 18.13 -11.63
C ASN A 178 0.62 16.91 -10.74
N CYS A 179 -0.40 16.08 -10.50
CA CYS A 179 -0.27 14.80 -9.77
C CYS A 179 -0.15 13.60 -10.71
N LYS A 180 0.03 13.84 -12.03
CA LYS A 180 0.12 12.82 -13.09
C LYS A 180 -1.15 11.99 -13.25
N GLU A 181 -2.27 12.50 -12.74
CA GLU A 181 -3.59 11.94 -12.99
C GLU A 181 -4.10 12.42 -14.34
N ILE A 182 -4.90 11.59 -15.00
CA ILE A 182 -5.65 12.01 -16.18
C ILE A 182 -6.84 12.83 -15.73
N GLN A 183 -6.94 14.06 -16.23
CA GLN A 183 -8.13 14.88 -16.15
C GLN A 183 -8.92 14.71 -17.44
N PHE A 184 -10.22 14.42 -17.31
CA PHE A 184 -11.16 14.43 -18.41
C PHE A 184 -12.28 15.45 -18.19
N LEU A 185 -12.42 16.34 -19.16
CA LEU A 185 -13.49 17.34 -19.25
C LEU A 185 -14.16 17.23 -20.61
N ALA A 186 -15.48 17.37 -20.64
CA ALA A 186 -16.25 17.39 -21.87
C ALA A 186 -17.57 18.14 -21.71
N ALA A 187 -18.05 18.71 -22.81
CA ALA A 187 -19.44 19.11 -22.97
C ALA A 187 -20.27 17.91 -23.44
N ASN A 188 -21.48 17.76 -22.88
CA ASN A 188 -22.43 16.74 -23.34
C ASN A 188 -22.91 17.06 -24.77
N LYS A 189 -23.46 16.07 -25.49
CA LYS A 189 -23.82 16.21 -26.92
C LYS A 189 -24.67 17.43 -27.26
N ASP A 190 -25.51 17.88 -26.33
CA ASP A 190 -26.44 19.00 -26.53
C ASP A 190 -25.85 20.35 -26.05
N ASP A 191 -24.58 20.39 -25.64
CA ASP A 191 -23.86 21.56 -25.09
C ASP A 191 -24.66 22.32 -24.02
N SER A 192 -25.30 21.57 -23.13
CA SER A 192 -26.33 22.08 -22.20
C SER A 192 -26.06 21.74 -20.75
N HIS A 193 -25.09 20.88 -20.47
CA HIS A 193 -24.76 20.44 -19.12
C HIS A 193 -23.27 20.57 -18.84
N LYS A 194 -22.94 21.39 -17.84
CA LYS A 194 -21.57 21.62 -17.38
C LYS A 194 -21.19 20.59 -16.34
N MET A 195 -20.03 19.95 -16.54
CA MET A 195 -19.39 19.15 -15.49
C MET A 195 -19.04 20.06 -14.31
N ASP A 196 -19.55 19.75 -13.11
CA ASP A 196 -19.24 20.48 -11.87
C ASP A 196 -17.92 20.04 -11.23
N SER A 197 -17.30 19.01 -11.80
CA SER A 197 -16.00 18.46 -11.47
C SER A 197 -15.50 17.66 -12.66
N ALA A 198 -14.19 17.66 -12.91
CA ALA A 198 -13.60 16.77 -13.91
C ALA A 198 -13.73 15.30 -13.46
N SER A 199 -13.76 14.38 -14.43
CA SER A 199 -13.51 12.97 -14.13
C SER A 199 -12.00 12.75 -14.09
N TRP A 200 -11.49 12.16 -13.01
CA TRP A 200 -10.05 12.01 -12.78
C TRP A 200 -9.63 10.57 -12.66
N SER A 201 -8.44 10.21 -13.15
CA SER A 201 -7.87 8.88 -12.93
C SER A 201 -7.08 8.75 -11.63
N VAL A 202 -6.64 7.54 -11.30
CA VAL A 202 -5.47 7.36 -10.41
C VAL A 202 -4.20 7.92 -11.05
N SER A 203 -3.17 8.19 -10.27
CA SER A 203 -1.91 8.77 -10.75
C SER A 203 -1.07 7.80 -11.60
N MET A 204 -0.34 8.35 -12.59
CA MET A 204 0.72 7.67 -13.31
C MET A 204 2.07 7.95 -12.64
N ASP A 205 2.41 7.20 -11.60
CA ASP A 205 3.49 7.57 -10.68
C ASP A 205 4.90 7.46 -11.26
N LYS A 206 5.12 6.47 -12.14
CA LYS A 206 6.46 6.17 -12.68
C LYS A 206 6.65 6.79 -14.06
N GLY A 207 7.72 7.57 -14.21
CA GLY A 207 8.15 8.05 -15.53
C GLY A 207 8.84 6.95 -16.34
N GLY A 208 8.80 7.05 -17.66
CA GLY A 208 9.52 6.15 -18.56
C GLY A 208 8.88 4.77 -18.73
N VAL A 209 7.63 4.59 -18.31
CA VAL A 209 6.85 3.35 -18.49
C VAL A 209 5.57 3.61 -19.27
N TRP A 210 5.03 2.54 -19.85
CA TRP A 210 3.81 2.57 -20.66
C TRP A 210 2.58 2.43 -19.77
N TYR A 211 1.54 3.19 -20.11
CA TYR A 211 0.23 3.17 -19.48
C TYR A 211 -0.85 2.92 -20.53
N HIS A 212 -1.81 2.08 -20.17
CA HIS A 212 -3.11 2.03 -20.83
C HIS A 212 -4.08 2.94 -20.08
N ILE A 213 -4.60 3.94 -20.77
CA ILE A 213 -5.61 4.85 -20.25
C ILE A 213 -6.93 4.51 -20.94
N ALA A 214 -8.01 4.37 -20.18
CA ALA A 214 -9.35 4.21 -20.73
C ALA A 214 -10.33 5.19 -20.07
N ILE A 215 -11.19 5.81 -20.87
CA ILE A 215 -12.25 6.71 -20.44
C ILE A 215 -13.56 6.15 -20.99
N VAL A 216 -14.48 5.80 -20.11
CA VAL A 216 -15.70 5.04 -20.44
C VAL A 216 -16.92 5.85 -19.99
N ASN A 217 -17.80 6.17 -20.93
CA ASN A 217 -19.08 6.82 -20.65
C ASN A 217 -20.24 5.91 -21.09
N ASP A 218 -21.14 5.60 -20.14
CA ASP A 218 -22.38 4.83 -20.34
C ASP A 218 -23.64 5.72 -20.42
N ASN A 219 -23.46 7.01 -20.72
CA ASN A 219 -24.44 8.11 -20.69
C ASN A 219 -24.97 8.47 -19.30
N LYS A 220 -24.36 7.94 -18.24
CA LYS A 220 -24.69 8.27 -16.85
C LYS A 220 -23.46 8.52 -16.01
N THR A 221 -22.37 7.83 -16.30
CA THR A 221 -21.13 7.90 -15.54
C THR A 221 -19.94 7.90 -16.47
N ILE A 222 -19.07 8.87 -16.30
CA ILE A 222 -17.77 8.93 -16.96
C ILE A 222 -16.73 8.40 -15.98
N ARG A 223 -16.23 7.21 -16.29
CA ARG A 223 -15.20 6.52 -15.52
C ARG A 223 -13.86 6.61 -16.21
N THR A 224 -12.79 6.78 -15.44
CA THR A 224 -11.43 6.78 -15.97
C THR A 224 -10.60 5.67 -15.34
N PHE A 225 -9.73 5.09 -16.15
CA PHE A 225 -8.89 3.97 -15.77
C PHE A 225 -7.45 4.20 -16.22
N VAL A 226 -6.51 3.81 -15.38
CA VAL A 226 -5.09 3.71 -15.72
C VAL A 226 -4.62 2.31 -15.38
N ASN A 227 -4.09 1.58 -16.36
CA ASN A 227 -3.69 0.18 -16.25
C ASN A 227 -4.78 -0.72 -15.64
N GLY A 228 -6.06 -0.40 -15.89
CA GLY A 228 -7.21 -1.11 -15.32
C GLY A 228 -7.65 -0.67 -13.93
N ALA A 229 -6.91 0.20 -13.24
CA ALA A 229 -7.35 0.79 -11.97
C ALA A 229 -8.46 1.81 -12.24
N GLU A 230 -9.67 1.53 -11.77
CA GLU A 230 -10.76 2.51 -11.77
C GLU A 230 -10.48 3.59 -10.74
N ALA A 231 -10.72 4.83 -11.13
CA ALA A 231 -10.59 5.94 -10.23
C ALA A 231 -11.70 5.99 -9.18
N PHE A 232 -11.46 6.72 -8.10
CA PHE A 232 -12.48 6.99 -7.10
C PHE A 232 -13.22 8.33 -7.33
N ARG A 233 -12.83 9.09 -8.36
CA ARG A 233 -13.34 10.41 -8.72
C ARG A 233 -13.98 10.43 -10.11
N ASP A 234 -14.87 9.46 -10.32
CA ASP A 234 -15.71 9.42 -11.52
C ASP A 234 -16.74 10.55 -11.50
N TYR A 235 -17.20 10.94 -12.69
CA TYR A 235 -18.26 11.91 -12.84
C TYR A 235 -19.60 11.21 -13.06
N VAL A 236 -20.62 11.51 -12.23
CA VAL A 236 -21.94 10.86 -12.29
C VAL A 236 -23.03 11.90 -12.59
N SER A 237 -23.58 11.86 -13.79
CA SER A 237 -24.79 12.60 -14.17
C SER A 237 -25.48 11.94 -15.36
N GLY A 238 -26.80 11.78 -15.28
CA GLY A 238 -27.62 11.31 -16.41
C GLY A 238 -27.73 12.30 -17.57
N ASP A 239 -27.30 13.54 -17.36
CA ASP A 239 -27.32 14.60 -18.38
C ASP A 239 -26.04 14.58 -19.26
N MET A 240 -25.00 13.83 -18.86
CA MET A 240 -23.76 13.65 -19.63
C MET A 240 -23.88 12.59 -20.72
N VAL A 241 -24.84 12.78 -21.61
CA VAL A 241 -25.04 11.95 -22.80
C VAL A 241 -24.08 12.37 -23.91
N GLY A 242 -23.29 11.43 -24.44
CA GLY A 242 -22.42 11.66 -25.60
C GLY A 242 -21.37 12.78 -25.43
N LEU A 243 -20.90 13.32 -26.55
CA LEU A 243 -19.92 14.41 -26.63
C LEU A 243 -20.38 15.48 -27.60
N TYR A 244 -20.22 16.75 -27.21
CA TYR A 244 -20.55 17.85 -28.12
C TYR A 244 -19.61 17.89 -29.34
N ALA A 245 -20.22 18.01 -30.52
CA ALA A 245 -19.55 18.17 -31.79
C ALA A 245 -19.83 19.57 -32.34
N ASP A 246 -18.88 20.51 -32.17
CA ASP A 246 -19.07 21.86 -32.71
C ASP A 246 -19.30 21.79 -34.24
N PRO A 247 -20.45 22.29 -34.75
CA PRO A 247 -20.77 22.23 -36.17
C PRO A 247 -19.80 23.02 -37.06
N ASN A 248 -19.05 23.97 -36.49
CA ASN A 248 -18.05 24.75 -37.23
C ASN A 248 -16.70 24.04 -37.31
N ASP A 249 -16.25 23.45 -36.19
CA ASP A 249 -14.91 22.84 -36.12
C ASP A 249 -14.77 21.82 -34.99
N GLY A 250 -15.50 20.70 -35.04
CA GLY A 250 -15.43 19.61 -34.04
C GLY A 250 -14.26 18.63 -34.18
N ARG A 251 -13.13 19.05 -34.77
CA ARG A 251 -11.95 18.19 -35.04
C ARG A 251 -11.24 17.71 -33.77
N PHE A 252 -10.64 16.53 -33.83
CA PHE A 252 -9.84 15.98 -32.74
C PHE A 252 -8.37 16.36 -32.91
N ARG A 253 -7.69 16.59 -31.79
CA ARG A 253 -6.26 16.86 -31.68
C ARG A 253 -5.57 15.81 -30.84
N VAL A 254 -4.41 15.34 -31.30
CA VAL A 254 -3.54 14.41 -30.56
C VAL A 254 -2.19 15.08 -30.32
N GLY A 255 -1.79 15.16 -29.05
CA GLY A 255 -0.48 15.70 -28.67
C GLY A 255 -0.45 17.19 -28.33
N SER A 256 -1.59 17.86 -28.25
CA SER A 256 -1.68 19.23 -27.74
C SER A 256 -3.09 19.62 -27.32
N SER A 257 -3.20 20.69 -26.53
CA SER A 257 -4.49 21.28 -26.20
C SER A 257 -5.07 22.02 -27.40
N TRP A 258 -6.39 22.16 -27.42
CA TRP A 258 -7.02 23.33 -28.02
C TRP A 258 -7.06 24.41 -26.93
N TRP A 259 -6.68 25.64 -27.25
CA TRP A 259 -6.78 26.76 -26.31
C TRP A 259 -7.20 28.04 -27.02
N LYS A 260 -8.48 28.38 -26.97
CA LYS A 260 -9.01 29.57 -27.65
C LYS A 260 -9.08 30.77 -26.72
N GLU A 261 -8.01 31.55 -26.66
CA GLU A 261 -7.97 32.84 -25.96
C GLU A 261 -7.48 33.95 -26.91
N GLY A 262 -8.43 34.74 -27.42
CA GLY A 262 -8.15 35.69 -28.49
C GLY A 262 -7.60 35.00 -29.75
N ASN A 263 -6.31 35.23 -30.04
CA ASN A 263 -5.60 34.61 -31.18
C ASN A 263 -4.78 33.38 -30.80
N GLN A 264 -4.62 33.08 -29.50
CA GLN A 264 -3.99 31.84 -29.06
C GLN A 264 -4.91 30.66 -29.43
N LEU A 265 -4.30 29.55 -29.87
CA LEU A 265 -4.98 28.29 -30.23
C LEU A 265 -4.34 27.06 -29.56
N LEU A 266 -3.33 27.29 -28.71
CA LEU A 266 -2.51 26.27 -28.07
C LEU A 266 -2.03 26.80 -26.72
N ASP A 267 -2.23 26.03 -25.66
CA ASP A 267 -1.59 26.27 -24.37
C ASP A 267 -0.42 25.30 -24.14
N LYS A 268 -0.66 23.99 -24.13
CA LYS A 268 0.37 23.00 -23.87
C LYS A 268 0.43 21.95 -24.97
N PHE A 269 1.64 21.61 -25.40
CA PHE A 269 1.91 20.34 -26.06
C PHE A 269 1.97 19.22 -25.02
N ALA A 270 1.58 18.02 -25.45
CA ALA A 270 1.97 16.79 -24.78
C ALA A 270 3.48 16.56 -24.88
N ARG A 271 4.00 15.79 -23.93
CA ARG A 271 5.33 15.21 -23.99
C ARG A 271 5.24 13.73 -23.66
N GLY A 272 5.77 12.86 -24.51
CA GLY A 272 5.76 11.41 -24.28
C GLY A 272 5.66 10.61 -25.58
N ASN A 273 5.47 9.30 -25.46
CA ASN A 273 5.28 8.43 -26.62
C ASN A 273 3.81 8.02 -26.73
N TYR A 274 3.29 8.03 -27.96
CA TYR A 274 1.97 7.52 -28.30
C TYR A 274 2.17 6.28 -29.15
N GLN A 275 1.59 5.16 -28.73
CA GLN A 275 1.59 3.95 -29.53
C GLN A 275 0.27 3.79 -30.28
N GLU A 276 -0.85 3.92 -29.58
CA GLU A 276 -2.17 3.68 -30.15
C GLU A 276 -3.24 4.50 -29.44
N ILE A 277 -4.19 5.03 -30.22
CA ILE A 277 -5.42 5.63 -29.70
C ILE A 277 -6.60 4.97 -30.41
N ARG A 278 -7.61 4.55 -29.65
CA ARG A 278 -8.87 4.00 -30.18
C ARG A 278 -10.06 4.70 -29.54
N ILE A 279 -11.02 5.09 -30.37
CA ILE A 279 -12.30 5.65 -29.94
C ILE A 279 -13.40 4.76 -30.48
N SER A 280 -14.25 4.26 -29.58
CA SER A 280 -15.34 3.34 -29.91
C SER A 280 -16.67 3.89 -29.41
N GLU A 281 -17.75 3.53 -30.10
CA GLU A 281 -19.11 3.76 -29.61
C GLU A 281 -19.43 2.78 -28.46
N GLY A 282 -20.12 3.29 -27.45
CA GLY A 282 -20.58 2.54 -26.29
C GLY A 282 -19.57 2.44 -25.15
N ALA A 283 -20.09 2.13 -23.96
CA ALA A 283 -19.28 1.79 -22.80
C ALA A 283 -18.77 0.35 -22.91
N LEU A 284 -17.49 0.17 -23.24
CA LEU A 284 -16.89 -1.15 -23.40
C LEU A 284 -16.48 -1.75 -22.06
N ASP A 285 -16.70 -3.06 -21.93
CA ASP A 285 -16.15 -3.84 -20.83
C ASP A 285 -14.63 -3.99 -20.98
N LYS A 286 -13.91 -4.16 -19.86
CA LYS A 286 -12.44 -4.41 -19.85
C LYS A 286 -12.00 -5.47 -20.86
N SER A 287 -12.77 -6.55 -21.00
CA SER A 287 -12.45 -7.64 -21.94
C SER A 287 -12.45 -7.23 -23.42
N GLN A 288 -13.04 -6.08 -23.77
CA GLN A 288 -13.13 -5.51 -25.11
C GLN A 288 -12.09 -4.42 -25.37
N TRP A 289 -11.36 -3.96 -24.35
CA TRP A 289 -10.32 -2.93 -24.47
C TRP A 289 -9.15 -3.37 -25.37
N LEU A 290 -8.36 -2.39 -25.82
CA LEU A 290 -7.14 -2.58 -26.62
C LEU A 290 -6.16 -3.48 -25.89
N VAL A 291 -5.96 -3.20 -24.60
CA VAL A 291 -5.13 -3.98 -23.69
C VAL A 291 -6.06 -4.80 -22.82
N THR A 292 -6.04 -6.12 -22.99
CA THR A 292 -7.02 -7.03 -22.36
C THR A 292 -6.74 -7.29 -20.88
N ASN A 293 -5.45 -7.28 -20.48
CA ASN A 293 -4.98 -7.41 -19.09
C ASN A 293 -4.07 -6.22 -18.76
N PRO A 294 -4.60 -4.98 -18.70
CA PRO A 294 -3.77 -3.79 -18.52
C PRO A 294 -3.05 -3.78 -17.16
N GLU A 295 -3.54 -4.53 -16.18
CA GLU A 295 -2.93 -4.66 -14.85
C GLU A 295 -1.55 -5.33 -14.90
N GLU A 296 -1.27 -6.19 -15.89
CA GLU A 296 0.04 -6.84 -16.05
C GLU A 296 1.18 -5.84 -16.30
N TYR A 297 0.84 -4.62 -16.75
CA TYR A 297 1.81 -3.56 -17.06
C TYR A 297 2.10 -2.64 -15.86
N VAL A 298 1.40 -2.81 -14.74
CA VAL A 298 1.75 -2.14 -13.48
C VAL A 298 3.10 -2.64 -12.97
N GLY A 299 3.48 -3.88 -13.29
CA GLY A 299 4.72 -4.51 -12.84
C GLY A 299 4.61 -5.06 -11.42
N GLU A 300 5.66 -4.90 -10.62
CA GLU A 300 5.59 -5.19 -9.17
C GLU A 300 4.66 -4.17 -8.51
N TYR A 301 3.52 -4.65 -8.00
CA TYR A 301 2.54 -3.83 -7.30
C TYR A 301 2.42 -4.24 -5.84
N GLY A 302 2.07 -5.50 -5.58
CA GLY A 302 1.89 -6.01 -4.23
C GLY A 302 1.64 -7.50 -4.17
N ASN A 303 1.39 -7.99 -2.96
CA ASN A 303 1.02 -9.38 -2.69
C ASN A 303 -0.11 -9.47 -1.66
N ASN A 304 -0.65 -10.68 -1.53
CA ASN A 304 -1.74 -11.02 -0.60
C ASN A 304 -1.31 -11.96 0.52
N ASP A 305 -0.04 -11.87 0.92
CA ASP A 305 0.45 -12.63 2.07
C ASP A 305 -0.37 -12.24 3.31
N GLU A 306 -0.71 -13.23 4.13
CA GLU A 306 -1.43 -12.98 5.38
C GLU A 306 -0.57 -12.16 6.33
N PHE A 307 -1.20 -11.22 7.04
CA PHE A 307 -0.49 -10.46 8.07
C PHE A 307 0.10 -11.41 9.13
N SER A 308 1.41 -11.27 9.35
CA SER A 308 2.16 -11.93 10.40
C SER A 308 3.27 -11.02 10.91
N LEU A 309 3.64 -11.21 12.18
CA LEU A 309 4.84 -10.59 12.75
C LEU A 309 6.07 -11.41 12.35
N ASN A 310 7.19 -10.74 12.11
CA ASN A 310 8.48 -11.39 11.92
C ASN A 310 8.94 -12.15 13.19
N GLY A 311 8.49 -11.70 14.36
CA GLY A 311 8.73 -12.37 15.65
C GLY A 311 7.52 -12.22 16.58
N GLU A 312 7.18 -13.27 17.33
CA GLU A 312 5.98 -13.29 18.21
C GLU A 312 5.97 -12.19 19.29
N SER A 313 7.14 -11.69 19.66
CA SER A 313 7.31 -10.64 20.67
C SER A 313 7.47 -9.24 20.06
N ASN A 314 7.48 -9.11 18.73
CA ASN A 314 7.61 -7.83 18.05
C ASN A 314 6.34 -7.00 18.24
N TYR A 315 6.46 -5.68 18.12
CA TYR A 315 5.36 -4.74 18.31
C TYR A 315 5.34 -3.70 17.21
N ASN A 316 4.14 -3.16 16.93
CA ASN A 316 3.92 -2.23 15.83
C ASN A 316 3.50 -0.84 16.31
N MET A 317 4.07 0.18 15.68
CA MET A 317 3.45 1.50 15.57
C MET A 317 2.91 1.66 14.15
N VAL A 318 1.69 2.17 14.01
CA VAL A 318 1.02 2.30 12.71
C VAL A 318 0.81 3.77 12.37
N PHE A 319 1.14 4.15 11.14
CA PHE A 319 0.99 5.50 10.63
C PHE A 319 -0.03 5.54 9.50
N LEU A 320 -0.99 6.46 9.61
CA LEU A 320 -2.12 6.64 8.69
C LEU A 320 -1.87 7.92 7.89
N PRO A 321 -1.29 7.82 6.68
CA PRO A 321 -1.03 8.99 5.86
C PRO A 321 -2.27 9.45 5.10
N ASP A 322 -2.37 10.77 4.93
CA ASP A 322 -3.21 11.48 3.94
C ASP A 322 -4.53 10.77 3.64
N THR A 323 -5.41 10.79 4.64
CA THR A 323 -6.64 9.99 4.62
C THR A 323 -7.80 10.66 3.87
N GLN A 324 -7.61 11.90 3.45
CA GLN A 324 -8.63 12.80 2.95
C GLN A 324 -9.47 12.26 1.80
N ASN A 325 -8.83 11.63 0.81
CA ASN A 325 -9.53 11.07 -0.34
C ASN A 325 -10.35 9.83 0.03
N THR A 326 -9.80 8.94 0.87
CA THR A 326 -10.57 7.80 1.37
C THR A 326 -11.75 8.28 2.22
N ILE A 327 -11.56 9.26 3.11
CA ILE A 327 -12.63 9.82 3.95
C ILE A 327 -13.76 10.47 3.12
N LYS A 328 -13.40 11.19 2.06
CA LYS A 328 -14.37 11.87 1.17
C LYS A 328 -15.13 10.88 0.27
N PHE A 329 -14.43 9.96 -0.38
CA PHE A 329 -14.99 9.19 -1.50
C PHE A 329 -15.22 7.70 -1.19
N ARG A 330 -14.53 7.16 -0.19
CA ARG A 330 -14.47 5.71 0.12
C ARG A 330 -14.51 5.46 1.62
N LYS A 331 -15.39 6.15 2.35
CA LYS A 331 -15.46 6.06 3.83
C LYS A 331 -15.52 4.62 4.33
N ASN A 332 -16.25 3.73 3.64
CA ASN A 332 -16.36 2.32 4.00
C ASN A 332 -15.00 1.59 4.00
N VAL A 333 -14.11 1.91 3.05
CA VAL A 333 -12.74 1.37 2.99
C VAL A 333 -11.97 1.73 4.26
N MET A 334 -11.97 3.01 4.65
CA MET A 334 -11.33 3.45 5.89
C MET A 334 -11.97 2.85 7.15
N ASP A 335 -13.31 2.82 7.20
CA ASP A 335 -14.05 2.31 8.36
C ASP A 335 -13.74 0.82 8.62
N THR A 336 -13.72 0.01 7.57
CA THR A 336 -13.34 -1.41 7.62
C THR A 336 -11.87 -1.59 7.99
N ALA A 337 -10.96 -0.74 7.51
CA ALA A 337 -9.55 -0.80 7.90
C ALA A 337 -9.36 -0.51 9.40
N ILE A 338 -10.08 0.46 9.95
CA ILE A 338 -10.06 0.76 11.39
C ILE A 338 -10.65 -0.39 12.21
N ASP A 339 -11.73 -1.03 11.75
CA ASP A 339 -12.29 -2.20 12.41
C ASP A 339 -11.29 -3.38 12.41
N TRP A 340 -10.56 -3.60 11.30
CA TRP A 340 -9.48 -4.61 11.26
C TRP A 340 -8.38 -4.32 12.29
N ILE A 341 -7.94 -3.05 12.44
CA ILE A 341 -6.94 -2.67 13.45
C ILE A 341 -7.43 -3.02 14.85
N ILE A 342 -8.70 -2.75 15.15
CA ILE A 342 -9.31 -3.04 16.46
C ILE A 342 -9.36 -4.55 16.72
N GLU A 343 -9.79 -5.32 15.73
CA GLU A 343 -9.92 -6.78 15.82
C GLU A 343 -8.55 -7.49 15.92
N ASN A 344 -7.53 -6.95 15.24
CA ASN A 344 -6.21 -7.56 15.14
C ASN A 344 -5.17 -6.94 16.07
N LYS A 345 -5.52 -5.97 16.92
CA LYS A 345 -4.55 -5.23 17.77
C LYS A 345 -3.60 -6.14 18.57
N ASN A 346 -4.08 -7.28 19.05
CA ASN A 346 -3.26 -8.24 19.81
C ASN A 346 -2.39 -9.11 18.87
N LYS A 347 -2.93 -9.54 17.72
CA LYS A 347 -2.20 -10.34 16.72
C LYS A 347 -1.06 -9.53 16.09
N ALA A 348 -1.32 -8.26 15.81
CA ALA A 348 -0.36 -7.31 15.27
C ALA A 348 0.45 -6.57 16.35
N ASN A 349 0.16 -6.82 17.64
CA ASN A 349 0.78 -6.16 18.78
C ASN A 349 0.94 -4.63 18.58
N ILE A 350 -0.18 -3.97 18.23
CA ILE A 350 -0.22 -2.54 17.93
C ILE A 350 -0.19 -1.76 19.24
N ILE A 351 0.89 -1.02 19.48
CA ILE A 351 1.04 -0.21 20.69
C ILE A 351 0.53 1.22 20.51
N SER A 352 0.54 1.73 19.28
CA SER A 352 0.01 3.07 18.98
C SER A 352 -0.26 3.30 17.51
N VAL A 353 -1.13 4.27 17.23
CA VAL A 353 -1.51 4.72 15.89
C VAL A 353 -1.32 6.23 15.80
N ALA A 354 -0.75 6.74 14.70
CA ALA A 354 -0.64 8.17 14.43
C ALA A 354 -1.16 8.51 13.03
N ASN A 355 -2.07 9.46 12.92
CA ASN A 355 -2.46 10.05 11.63
C ASN A 355 -1.44 11.13 11.23
N LEU A 356 -1.05 11.19 9.95
CA LEU A 356 0.00 12.10 9.47
C LEU A 356 -0.51 13.44 8.90
N GLY A 357 -1.81 13.74 9.06
CA GLY A 357 -2.44 14.95 8.54
C GLY A 357 -3.22 14.68 7.27
N ASP A 358 -3.82 15.75 6.74
CA ASP A 358 -4.85 15.72 5.70
C ASP A 358 -5.91 14.67 5.99
N ILE A 359 -6.62 14.92 7.08
CA ILE A 359 -7.72 14.09 7.56
C ILE A 359 -8.91 14.22 6.61
N VAL A 360 -9.18 15.44 6.14
CA VAL A 360 -10.26 15.77 5.20
C VAL A 360 -9.72 16.53 4.00
N GLU A 361 -10.45 16.47 2.88
CA GLU A 361 -10.02 17.05 1.59
C GLU A 361 -10.43 18.52 1.52
N ASN A 362 -11.58 18.83 2.11
CA ASN A 362 -12.10 20.19 2.17
C ASN A 362 -12.27 20.59 3.65
N GLY A 363 -11.35 21.41 4.17
CA GLY A 363 -11.31 21.79 5.59
C GLY A 363 -12.58 22.45 6.13
N ASN A 364 -13.44 23.02 5.28
CA ASN A 364 -14.73 23.60 5.67
C ASN A 364 -15.94 22.67 5.48
N ASN A 365 -15.74 21.42 5.04
CA ASN A 365 -16.82 20.48 4.79
C ASN A 365 -17.12 19.64 6.04
N GLU A 366 -18.21 19.97 6.75
CA GLU A 366 -18.59 19.28 7.98
C GLU A 366 -18.90 17.78 7.80
N GLU A 367 -19.37 17.35 6.62
CA GLU A 367 -19.65 15.93 6.35
C GLU A 367 -18.37 15.10 6.37
N GLN A 368 -17.30 15.60 5.75
CA GLN A 368 -16.00 14.93 5.78
C GLN A 368 -15.44 14.83 7.21
N TRP A 369 -15.55 15.90 8.00
CA TRP A 369 -15.15 15.85 9.41
C TRP A 369 -15.99 14.86 10.24
N ASN A 370 -17.30 14.80 9.99
CA ASN A 370 -18.16 13.80 10.62
C ASN A 370 -17.79 12.37 10.21
N ASN A 371 -17.40 12.16 8.95
CA ASN A 371 -16.89 10.87 8.49
C ASN A 371 -15.58 10.49 9.20
N ALA A 372 -14.66 11.45 9.36
CA ALA A 372 -13.38 11.25 10.04
C ALA A 372 -13.53 10.87 11.54
N LEU A 373 -14.67 11.16 12.19
CA LEU A 373 -14.92 10.72 13.56
C LEU A 373 -14.88 9.19 13.75
N LEU A 374 -14.88 8.40 12.68
CA LEU A 374 -14.59 6.96 12.74
C LEU A 374 -13.27 6.66 13.45
N PHE A 375 -12.28 7.55 13.41
CA PHE A 375 -10.98 7.33 14.08
C PHE A 375 -11.12 7.24 15.60
N ASN A 376 -12.19 7.83 16.20
CA ASN A 376 -12.47 7.70 17.64
C ASN A 376 -12.81 6.27 18.09
N LYS A 377 -13.07 5.34 17.16
CA LYS A 377 -13.18 3.92 17.46
C LYS A 377 -11.88 3.35 18.06
N LEU A 378 -10.71 3.82 17.60
CA LEU A 378 -9.40 3.37 18.09
C LEU A 378 -9.21 3.64 19.60
N PRO A 379 -9.28 4.90 20.10
CA PRO A 379 -9.15 5.16 21.52
C PRO A 379 -10.30 4.55 22.35
N SER A 380 -11.51 4.45 21.79
CA SER A 380 -12.63 3.76 22.44
C SER A 380 -12.37 2.25 22.64
N ALA A 381 -11.58 1.64 21.75
CA ALA A 381 -11.13 0.25 21.85
C ALA A 381 -9.83 0.08 22.66
N GLY A 382 -9.31 1.15 23.26
CA GLY A 382 -8.08 1.16 24.05
C GLY A 382 -6.80 1.10 23.21
N ILE A 383 -6.83 1.61 21.98
CA ILE A 383 -5.65 1.80 21.12
C ILE A 383 -5.28 3.27 21.17
N ASN A 384 -4.04 3.59 21.56
CA ASN A 384 -3.59 4.97 21.66
C ASN A 384 -3.49 5.60 20.26
N LEU A 385 -4.18 6.73 20.08
CA LEU A 385 -4.26 7.46 18.82
C LEU A 385 -3.70 8.88 18.97
N LEU A 386 -2.79 9.26 18.09
CA LEU A 386 -2.35 10.64 17.89
C LEU A 386 -2.88 11.17 16.55
N MET A 387 -3.42 12.38 16.57
CA MET A 387 -4.00 13.07 15.41
C MET A 387 -3.27 14.40 15.28
N GLN A 388 -2.90 14.76 14.05
CA GLN A 388 -2.31 16.05 13.67
C GLN A 388 -3.01 16.56 12.41
N PRO A 389 -3.08 17.87 12.16
CA PRO A 389 -3.63 18.41 10.92
C PRO A 389 -2.59 18.45 9.79
N GLY A 390 -3.07 18.35 8.55
CA GLY A 390 -2.33 18.71 7.34
C GLY A 390 -2.80 20.03 6.73
N ASN A 391 -2.35 20.36 5.51
CA ASN A 391 -2.69 21.64 4.88
C ASN A 391 -4.16 21.76 4.44
N HIS A 392 -4.87 20.65 4.24
CA HIS A 392 -6.31 20.64 3.95
C HIS A 392 -7.16 20.80 5.22
N ASP A 393 -6.58 20.51 6.39
CA ASP A 393 -7.25 20.55 7.69
C ASP A 393 -7.19 21.96 8.30
N TRP A 394 -8.26 22.74 8.13
CA TRP A 394 -8.30 24.10 8.66
C TRP A 394 -8.28 24.09 10.21
N PRO A 395 -7.39 24.87 10.86
CA PRO A 395 -7.18 24.81 12.30
C PRO A 395 -8.45 24.88 13.16
N GLU A 396 -9.39 25.77 12.83
CA GLU A 396 -10.62 25.92 13.61
C GLU A 396 -11.55 24.69 13.54
N TYR A 397 -11.52 23.95 12.43
CA TYR A 397 -12.26 22.71 12.29
C TYR A 397 -11.50 21.55 12.95
N PHE A 398 -10.19 21.47 12.76
CA PHE A 398 -9.38 20.49 13.48
C PHE A 398 -9.59 20.62 14.99
N ASP A 399 -9.54 21.83 15.54
CA ASP A 399 -9.76 22.07 16.98
C ASP A 399 -11.17 21.64 17.43
N LYS A 400 -12.20 21.85 16.60
CA LYS A 400 -13.59 21.42 16.85
C LYS A 400 -13.74 19.90 16.93
N TYR A 401 -13.10 19.15 16.02
CA TYR A 401 -13.30 17.70 15.88
C TYR A 401 -12.23 16.86 16.61
N PHE A 402 -10.97 17.29 16.59
CA PHE A 402 -9.79 16.59 17.13
C PHE A 402 -8.93 17.45 18.08
N GLY A 403 -9.39 18.64 18.49
CA GLY A 403 -8.76 19.43 19.54
C GLY A 403 -8.99 18.90 20.96
N GLY A 404 -8.38 19.56 21.95
CA GLY A 404 -8.41 19.13 23.36
C GLY A 404 -9.80 19.10 24.01
N ASP A 405 -10.71 19.98 23.58
CA ASP A 405 -12.09 20.06 24.09
C ASP A 405 -13.08 19.16 23.33
N SER A 406 -12.64 18.53 22.24
CA SER A 406 -13.47 17.64 21.44
C SER A 406 -13.71 16.28 22.13
N GLU A 407 -14.54 15.43 21.52
CA GLU A 407 -14.72 14.06 22.03
C GLU A 407 -13.42 13.25 21.97
N TYR A 408 -12.66 13.41 20.90
CA TYR A 408 -11.31 12.84 20.78
C TYR A 408 -10.38 13.34 21.89
N GLY A 409 -10.38 14.65 22.17
CA GLY A 409 -9.61 15.23 23.27
C GLY A 409 -9.92 14.56 24.62
N LYS A 410 -11.20 14.31 24.92
CA LYS A 410 -11.61 13.61 26.15
C LYS A 410 -11.18 12.14 26.18
N LEU A 411 -11.24 11.44 25.05
CA LEU A 411 -10.84 10.03 24.92
C LEU A 411 -9.31 9.85 25.03
N THR A 412 -8.54 10.88 24.68
CA THR A 412 -7.06 10.81 24.61
C THR A 412 -6.33 11.53 25.74
N LYS A 413 -7.03 12.27 26.59
CA LYS A 413 -6.46 13.14 27.64
C LYS A 413 -5.47 12.47 28.61
N ASP A 414 -5.58 11.15 28.78
CA ASP A 414 -4.76 10.41 29.74
C ASP A 414 -3.39 10.01 29.17
N TYR A 415 -3.19 10.12 27.85
CA TYR A 415 -1.93 9.72 27.19
C TYR A 415 -1.44 10.67 26.09
N VAL A 416 -2.24 11.64 25.61
CA VAL A 416 -1.77 12.70 24.71
C VAL A 416 -1.57 14.01 25.48
N VAL A 417 -0.37 14.57 25.37
CA VAL A 417 -0.01 15.87 25.92
C VAL A 417 -0.15 16.95 24.84
N ARG A 418 -1.02 17.94 25.10
CA ARG A 418 -1.38 19.03 24.16
C ARG A 418 -1.13 20.42 24.75
N THR A 419 -0.01 20.59 25.44
CA THR A 419 0.30 21.86 26.14
C THR A 419 1.11 22.83 25.27
N SER A 420 1.19 22.57 23.95
CA SER A 420 1.77 23.51 23.01
C SER A 420 0.94 24.81 22.98
N PRO A 421 1.55 25.97 22.68
CA PRO A 421 0.83 27.23 22.57
C PRO A 421 -0.36 27.20 21.61
N SER A 422 -0.27 26.46 20.49
CA SER A 422 -1.39 26.28 19.57
C SER A 422 -2.41 25.23 20.04
N GLY A 423 -2.01 24.28 20.87
CA GLY A 423 -2.78 23.09 21.23
C GLY A 423 -2.76 21.97 20.18
N ARG A 424 -2.15 22.19 19.01
CA ARG A 424 -2.14 21.25 17.87
C ARG A 424 -0.84 20.44 17.78
N SER A 425 0.32 21.03 18.07
CA SER A 425 1.51 20.21 18.35
C SER A 425 1.28 19.41 19.63
N SER A 426 1.54 18.12 19.59
CA SER A 426 1.23 17.22 20.70
C SER A 426 2.11 15.98 20.68
N TYR A 427 2.18 15.25 21.78
CA TYR A 427 2.89 13.98 21.82
C TYR A 427 2.16 12.95 22.67
N MET A 428 2.47 11.68 22.42
CA MET A 428 2.12 10.57 23.30
C MET A 428 3.36 9.74 23.60
N VAL A 429 3.34 9.05 24.74
CA VAL A 429 4.40 8.13 25.15
C VAL A 429 3.79 6.75 25.35
N ASN A 430 4.38 5.74 24.71
CA ASN A 430 3.90 4.36 24.74
C ASN A 430 5.01 3.41 25.21
N ASP A 431 4.62 2.35 25.91
CA ASP A 431 5.51 1.25 26.22
C ASP A 431 5.65 0.33 24.99
N GLY A 432 6.89 0.03 24.60
CA GLY A 432 7.21 -0.89 23.51
C GLY A 432 8.43 -1.72 23.87
N GLY A 433 8.27 -3.03 24.02
CA GLY A 433 9.35 -3.92 24.41
C GLY A 433 10.14 -3.42 25.63
N SER A 434 11.41 -3.09 25.43
CA SER A 434 12.33 -2.62 26.47
C SER A 434 12.21 -1.14 26.82
N TYR A 435 11.64 -0.31 25.95
CA TYR A 435 11.74 1.15 26.04
C TYR A 435 10.36 1.81 26.06
N LYS A 436 10.32 3.02 26.63
CA LYS A 436 9.25 3.95 26.29
C LYS A 436 9.58 4.59 24.95
N TYR A 437 8.57 4.90 24.14
CA TYR A 437 8.74 5.62 22.88
C TYR A 437 7.82 6.82 22.85
N MET A 438 8.34 7.95 22.36
CA MET A 438 7.57 9.17 22.15
C MET A 438 7.27 9.34 20.65
N THR A 439 6.00 9.55 20.33
CA THR A 439 5.59 10.08 19.02
C THR A 439 5.27 11.55 19.21
N LEU A 440 6.08 12.43 18.63
CA LEU A 440 5.96 13.89 18.73
C LEU A 440 5.43 14.44 17.40
N ALA A 441 4.17 14.87 17.39
CA ALA A 441 3.54 15.56 16.28
C ALA A 441 3.80 17.07 16.36
N ILE A 442 4.45 17.60 15.33
CA ILE A 442 4.72 19.02 15.15
C ILE A 442 3.74 19.56 14.10
N ASP A 443 2.93 20.53 14.51
CA ASP A 443 1.87 21.09 13.68
C ASP A 443 2.43 21.91 12.50
N TYR A 444 1.91 21.63 11.31
CA TYR A 444 2.32 22.28 10.06
C TYR A 444 1.95 23.77 10.01
N HIS A 445 0.79 24.15 10.56
CA HIS A 445 0.27 25.53 10.50
C HIS A 445 0.90 26.46 11.55
N SER A 446 1.57 25.92 12.57
CA SER A 446 1.95 26.64 13.79
C SER A 446 3.35 26.28 14.29
N PHE A 447 4.21 25.77 13.40
CA PHE A 447 5.61 25.44 13.70
C PHE A 447 6.32 26.51 14.52
N ASP A 448 6.36 27.77 14.04
CA ASP A 448 7.03 28.87 14.75
C ASP A 448 6.43 29.18 16.13
N THR A 449 5.10 29.04 16.24
CA THR A 449 4.36 29.30 17.49
C THR A 449 4.67 28.23 18.54
N ASP A 450 4.83 26.98 18.10
CA ASP A 450 5.05 25.83 18.98
C ASP A 450 6.54 25.48 19.18
N LEU A 451 7.45 26.08 18.41
CA LEU A 451 8.86 25.71 18.37
C LEU A 451 9.53 25.68 19.76
N SER A 452 9.32 26.72 20.59
CA SER A 452 9.91 26.74 21.94
C SER A 452 9.39 25.60 22.82
N TRP A 453 8.12 25.21 22.65
CA TRP A 453 7.55 24.06 23.35
C TRP A 453 8.12 22.73 22.83
N VAL A 454 8.32 22.60 21.51
CA VAL A 454 8.99 21.43 20.91
C VAL A 454 10.40 21.26 21.47
N GLU A 455 11.19 22.33 21.49
CA GLU A 455 12.54 22.31 22.07
C GLU A 455 12.52 22.00 23.57
N GLU A 456 11.53 22.49 24.32
CA GLU A 456 11.34 22.17 25.74
C GLU A 456 11.06 20.68 25.95
N VAL A 457 10.12 20.09 25.19
CA VAL A 457 9.78 18.66 25.28
C VAL A 457 11.01 17.80 24.99
N LEU A 458 11.75 18.08 23.93
CA LEU A 458 12.94 17.32 23.56
C LEU A 458 14.12 17.54 24.54
N SER A 459 14.21 18.71 25.17
CA SER A 459 15.26 18.96 26.17
C SER A 459 14.99 18.29 27.50
N ASN A 460 13.71 18.09 27.85
CA ASN A 460 13.29 17.60 29.17
C ASN A 460 12.92 16.11 29.18
N THR A 461 12.91 15.44 28.03
CA THR A 461 12.67 14.00 27.93
C THR A 461 13.95 13.26 27.54
N ASN A 462 14.03 11.98 27.90
CA ASN A 462 15.12 11.09 27.45
C ASN A 462 14.52 9.77 26.95
N ILE A 463 13.59 9.91 26.01
CA ILE A 463 12.75 8.86 25.44
C ILE A 463 13.05 8.76 23.94
N PRO A 464 13.32 7.57 23.36
CA PRO A 464 13.38 7.38 21.92
C PRO A 464 12.21 8.04 21.20
N THR A 465 12.49 8.96 20.28
CA THR A 465 11.48 9.82 19.66
C THR A 465 11.35 9.59 18.16
N ILE A 466 10.10 9.39 17.73
CA ILE A 466 9.65 9.51 16.35
C ILE A 466 8.99 10.89 16.22
N VAL A 467 9.44 11.68 15.25
CA VAL A 467 8.85 12.99 14.94
C VAL A 467 7.92 12.84 13.75
N THR A 468 6.70 13.34 13.89
CA THR A 468 5.75 13.47 12.78
C THR A 468 5.47 14.93 12.51
N SER A 469 5.33 15.28 11.24
CA SER A 469 4.74 16.53 10.78
C SER A 469 4.21 16.26 9.37
N HIS A 470 3.24 17.04 8.92
CA HIS A 470 2.57 16.76 7.67
C HIS A 470 3.51 16.89 6.46
N ASP A 471 4.18 18.04 6.32
CA ASP A 471 5.17 18.31 5.26
C ASP A 471 6.61 18.17 5.81
N LEU A 472 7.15 16.95 5.72
CA LEU A 472 8.55 16.67 6.05
C LEU A 472 9.39 16.28 4.84
N GLN A 473 8.80 15.56 3.89
CA GLN A 473 9.51 15.03 2.74
C GLN A 473 8.84 15.47 1.43
N ASN A 474 9.63 15.48 0.36
CA ASN A 474 9.18 15.58 -1.01
C ASN A 474 9.84 14.46 -1.81
N CYS A 475 9.26 14.06 -2.94
CA CYS A 475 9.76 12.98 -3.78
C CYS A 475 10.02 13.46 -5.22
N SER A 476 10.68 12.62 -6.01
CA SER A 476 10.82 12.87 -7.45
C SER A 476 9.47 12.74 -8.14
N ASP A 477 9.22 13.62 -9.11
CA ASP A 477 8.03 13.61 -9.96
C ASP A 477 7.84 12.28 -10.71
N THR A 478 8.93 11.56 -11.00
CA THR A 478 8.93 10.33 -11.83
C THR A 478 9.47 9.09 -11.12
N ALA A 479 9.91 9.24 -9.87
CA ALA A 479 10.42 8.17 -9.01
C ALA A 479 9.94 8.43 -7.57
N PRO A 480 8.70 8.04 -7.22
CA PRO A 480 8.05 8.43 -5.96
C PRO A 480 8.77 7.91 -4.69
N SER A 481 9.69 6.95 -4.83
CA SER A 481 10.56 6.46 -3.77
C SER A 481 11.84 7.27 -3.57
N ASP A 482 12.23 8.10 -4.55
CA ASP A 482 13.40 8.96 -4.45
C ASP A 482 13.03 10.22 -3.67
N ILE A 483 13.16 10.13 -2.35
CA ILE A 483 12.74 11.19 -1.42
C ILE A 483 13.90 12.11 -1.01
N LYS A 484 13.52 13.26 -0.46
CA LYS A 484 14.41 14.20 0.22
C LYS A 484 13.59 15.02 1.21
N LEU A 485 14.24 15.67 2.17
CA LEU A 485 13.59 16.72 2.97
C LEU A 485 12.96 17.80 2.09
N SER A 486 11.71 18.15 2.39
CA SER A 486 11.04 19.34 1.85
C SER A 486 11.65 20.62 2.46
N GLU A 487 11.24 21.79 1.99
CA GLU A 487 11.70 23.05 2.62
C GLU A 487 11.25 23.15 4.08
N LYS A 488 10.01 22.73 4.39
CA LYS A 488 9.53 22.65 5.78
C LYS A 488 10.19 21.52 6.56
N GLY A 489 10.42 20.37 5.94
CA GLY A 489 11.22 19.30 6.51
C GLY A 489 12.61 19.73 6.95
N LYS A 490 13.28 20.60 6.18
CA LYS A 490 14.58 21.18 6.57
C LYS A 490 14.49 22.07 7.80
N GLU A 491 13.42 22.85 7.94
CA GLU A 491 13.17 23.67 9.14
C GLU A 491 13.05 22.77 10.39
N VAL A 492 12.20 21.73 10.31
CA VAL A 492 12.03 20.75 11.38
C VAL A 492 13.34 20.02 11.68
N TRP A 493 14.03 19.52 10.65
CA TRP A 493 15.30 18.80 10.77
C TRP A 493 16.38 19.62 11.49
N ASN A 494 16.48 20.92 11.17
CA ASN A 494 17.44 21.82 11.81
C ASN A 494 17.22 21.99 13.32
N VAL A 495 16.01 21.69 13.82
CA VAL A 495 15.70 21.65 15.25
C VAL A 495 15.99 20.27 15.81
N VAL A 496 15.36 19.24 15.26
CA VAL A 496 15.32 17.91 15.88
C VAL A 496 16.66 17.16 15.82
N LYS A 497 17.54 17.47 14.85
CA LYS A 497 18.89 16.87 14.75
C LYS A 497 19.79 17.17 15.94
N LYS A 498 19.46 18.19 16.74
CA LYS A 498 20.19 18.57 17.96
C LYS A 498 19.88 17.65 19.15
N TYR A 499 18.97 16.69 18.99
CA TYR A 499 18.48 15.84 20.08
C TYR A 499 18.75 14.37 19.79
N ASN A 500 19.62 13.76 20.60
CA ASN A 500 20.08 12.37 20.39
C ASN A 500 18.94 11.34 20.41
N GLN A 501 17.85 11.65 21.12
CA GLN A 501 16.73 10.74 21.29
C GLN A 501 15.91 10.55 19.99
N VAL A 502 16.00 11.48 19.04
CA VAL A 502 15.27 11.40 17.76
C VAL A 502 15.95 10.38 16.87
N PHE A 503 15.20 9.36 16.43
CA PHE A 503 15.71 8.28 15.58
C PHE A 503 14.89 8.05 14.31
N MET A 504 13.71 8.65 14.21
CA MET A 504 12.86 8.58 13.01
C MET A 504 12.06 9.87 12.83
N MET A 505 11.84 10.22 11.57
CA MET A 505 10.94 11.25 11.08
C MET A 505 10.01 10.63 10.05
N ILE A 506 8.69 10.82 10.17
CA ILE A 506 7.72 10.29 9.20
C ILE A 506 6.60 11.28 8.92
N GLY A 507 6.31 11.52 7.64
CA GLY A 507 5.34 12.49 7.15
C GLY A 507 4.58 12.03 5.92
N GLY A 508 3.73 12.92 5.40
CA GLY A 508 2.83 12.73 4.27
C GLY A 508 2.98 13.85 3.25
N HIS A 509 1.86 14.45 2.80
CA HIS A 509 1.77 15.64 1.94
C HIS A 509 2.20 15.47 0.47
N SER A 510 3.26 14.70 0.24
CA SER A 510 3.81 14.44 -1.10
C SER A 510 3.51 13.03 -1.56
N HIS A 511 2.61 12.87 -2.53
CA HIS A 511 2.17 11.55 -3.01
C HIS A 511 3.34 10.67 -3.49
N GLY A 512 3.70 9.69 -2.65
CA GLY A 512 4.88 8.85 -2.80
C GLY A 512 5.18 8.07 -1.52
N SER A 513 6.14 7.15 -1.61
CA SER A 513 6.57 6.34 -0.46
C SER A 513 8.03 5.99 -0.63
N GLY A 514 8.84 6.32 0.34
CA GLY A 514 10.29 6.13 0.27
C GLY A 514 10.96 6.53 1.57
N ASP A 515 12.27 6.32 1.63
CA ASP A 515 13.05 6.59 2.82
C ASP A 515 14.49 7.01 2.53
N GLU A 516 15.10 7.72 3.47
CA GLU A 516 16.51 8.07 3.46
C GLU A 516 17.09 8.08 4.89
N ILE A 517 18.41 8.00 5.01
CA ILE A 517 19.12 8.10 6.28
C ILE A 517 19.74 9.49 6.43
N LEU A 518 19.35 10.20 7.49
CA LEU A 518 19.96 11.45 7.93
C LEU A 518 20.91 11.20 9.10
N ILE A 519 21.87 12.09 9.33
CA ILE A 519 22.82 12.01 10.45
C ILE A 519 22.63 13.19 11.40
N ASN A 520 22.30 12.91 12.66
CA ASN A 520 22.09 13.95 13.67
C ASN A 520 23.42 14.53 14.21
N ASP A 521 23.35 15.55 15.07
CA ASP A 521 24.54 16.24 15.60
C ASP A 521 25.38 15.36 16.56
N PHE A 522 24.88 14.18 16.93
CA PHE A 522 25.60 13.17 17.72
C PHE A 522 26.27 12.10 16.84
N GLY A 523 26.12 12.18 15.52
CA GLY A 523 26.65 11.19 14.57
C GLY A 523 25.80 9.92 14.45
N ASN A 524 24.58 9.93 14.98
CA ASN A 524 23.65 8.80 14.89
C ASN A 524 22.70 8.96 13.70
N GLU A 525 22.33 7.82 13.12
CA GLU A 525 21.34 7.73 12.04
C GLU A 525 19.94 8.11 12.55
N VAL A 526 19.21 8.85 11.71
CA VAL A 526 17.80 9.20 11.85
C VAL A 526 17.11 8.80 10.56
N PHE A 527 16.11 7.96 10.67
CA PHE A 527 15.39 7.49 9.50
C PHE A 527 14.32 8.48 9.07
N ASN A 528 14.40 8.97 7.84
CA ASN A 528 13.46 9.93 7.29
C ASN A 528 12.56 9.21 6.28
N VAL A 529 11.25 9.22 6.51
CA VAL A 529 10.30 8.34 5.81
C VAL A 529 9.16 9.17 5.25
N LEU A 530 8.90 9.04 3.96
CA LEU A 530 7.68 9.51 3.32
C LEU A 530 6.69 8.35 3.21
N ALA A 531 5.44 8.58 3.58
CA ALA A 531 4.34 7.69 3.25
C ALA A 531 3.13 8.55 2.90
N ASP A 532 2.69 8.51 1.64
CA ASP A 532 1.47 9.16 1.16
C ASP A 532 0.94 8.38 -0.05
N TYR A 533 -0.28 7.86 0.09
CA TYR A 533 -0.95 7.03 -0.90
C TYR A 533 -2.23 7.68 -1.46
N GLN A 534 -2.46 8.98 -1.23
CA GLN A 534 -3.76 9.63 -1.40
C GLN A 534 -4.39 9.54 -2.80
N PHE A 535 -3.58 9.41 -3.86
CA PHE A 535 -4.05 9.28 -5.26
C PHE A 535 -3.99 7.85 -5.81
N ALA A 536 -3.61 6.88 -4.97
CA ALA A 536 -3.69 5.48 -5.34
C ALA A 536 -5.15 4.99 -5.37
N TYR A 537 -5.34 3.75 -5.83
CA TYR A 537 -6.64 3.08 -5.91
C TYR A 537 -7.49 3.27 -4.64
N ASN A 538 -8.80 3.51 -4.79
CA ASN A 538 -9.73 3.81 -3.68
C ASN A 538 -9.32 4.97 -2.74
N GLY A 539 -8.52 5.93 -3.22
CA GLY A 539 -8.04 7.07 -2.42
C GLY A 539 -6.93 6.68 -1.45
N GLY A 540 -6.14 5.66 -1.80
CA GLY A 540 -5.09 5.06 -0.99
C GLY A 540 -5.37 3.64 -0.50
N ASN A 541 -6.55 3.09 -0.76
CA ASN A 541 -6.98 1.73 -0.38
C ASN A 541 -6.74 1.38 1.10
N ALA A 542 -6.79 2.39 1.98
CA ALA A 542 -6.37 2.30 3.38
C ALA A 542 -4.97 1.65 3.59
N LEU A 543 -4.03 1.95 2.69
CA LEU A 543 -2.62 1.61 2.84
C LEU A 543 -2.01 2.44 3.96
N PHE A 544 -1.44 1.77 4.96
CA PHE A 544 -0.81 2.38 6.13
C PHE A 544 0.64 1.90 6.24
N LYS A 545 1.48 2.71 6.90
CA LYS A 545 2.86 2.32 7.21
C LYS A 545 2.90 1.65 8.58
N PHE A 546 3.24 0.36 8.61
CA PHE A 546 3.50 -0.39 9.84
C PHE A 546 5.00 -0.37 10.12
N ALA A 547 5.37 0.04 11.34
CA ALA A 547 6.72 -0.03 11.85
C ALA A 547 6.81 -1.14 12.90
N GLU A 548 7.31 -2.31 12.50
CA GLU A 548 7.49 -3.47 13.36
C GLU A 548 8.89 -3.43 14.00
N PHE A 549 8.94 -3.40 15.33
CA PHE A 549 10.16 -3.35 16.11
C PHE A 549 10.57 -4.76 16.55
N ASP A 550 11.78 -5.17 16.15
CA ASP A 550 12.38 -6.46 16.49
C ASP A 550 13.71 -6.26 17.24
N GLU A 551 13.60 -6.23 18.57
CA GLU A 551 14.77 -6.06 19.44
C GLU A 551 15.72 -7.27 19.47
N ASN A 552 15.25 -8.45 19.03
CA ASN A 552 16.10 -9.65 18.98
C ASN A 552 16.96 -9.65 17.72
N ALA A 553 16.39 -9.20 16.59
CA ALA A 553 17.10 -9.02 15.33
C ALA A 553 17.87 -7.70 15.25
N ASN A 554 17.62 -6.76 16.18
CA ASN A 554 18.10 -5.37 16.09
C ASN A 554 17.64 -4.70 14.81
N LYS A 555 16.33 -4.84 14.52
CA LYS A 555 15.73 -4.28 13.31
C LYS A 555 14.42 -3.55 13.57
N ILE A 556 14.13 -2.59 12.71
CA ILE A 556 12.77 -2.08 12.50
C ILE A 556 12.39 -2.39 11.05
N TYR A 557 11.26 -3.05 10.85
CA TYR A 557 10.70 -3.30 9.53
C TYR A 557 9.62 -2.27 9.25
N LEU A 558 9.74 -1.55 8.15
CA LEU A 558 8.68 -0.71 7.64
C LEU A 558 7.99 -1.44 6.50
N SER A 559 6.67 -1.62 6.60
CA SER A 559 5.87 -2.24 5.54
C SER A 559 4.63 -1.41 5.24
N THR A 560 4.35 -1.17 3.96
CA THR A 560 3.06 -0.63 3.53
C THR A 560 2.03 -1.75 3.47
N PHE A 561 1.03 -1.69 4.33
CA PHE A 561 0.00 -2.72 4.46
C PHE A 561 -1.40 -2.11 4.41
N SER A 562 -2.35 -2.75 3.74
CA SER A 562 -3.77 -2.37 3.75
C SER A 562 -4.57 -3.32 4.66
N PRO A 563 -4.99 -2.85 5.86
CA PRO A 563 -5.94 -3.57 6.69
C PRO A 563 -7.27 -3.83 5.98
N TYR A 564 -7.70 -2.92 5.10
CA TYR A 564 -8.92 -3.11 4.31
C TYR A 564 -8.79 -4.31 3.38
N ALA A 565 -7.76 -4.33 2.52
CA ALA A 565 -7.56 -5.43 1.58
C ALA A 565 -7.49 -6.77 2.33
N ALA A 566 -6.84 -6.82 3.49
CA ALA A 566 -6.75 -8.02 4.32
C ALA A 566 -8.10 -8.57 4.84
N THR A 567 -9.19 -7.78 4.80
CA THR A 567 -10.55 -8.26 5.13
C THR A 567 -11.26 -8.94 3.96
N LEU A 568 -10.84 -8.69 2.72
CA LEU A 568 -11.54 -9.14 1.53
C LEU A 568 -11.25 -10.62 1.24
N SER A 569 -12.30 -11.36 0.87
CA SER A 569 -12.17 -12.70 0.30
C SER A 569 -11.59 -12.65 -1.12
N GLU A 570 -11.14 -13.79 -1.63
CA GLU A 570 -10.54 -13.88 -2.97
C GLU A 570 -11.48 -13.41 -4.09
N ASP A 571 -12.79 -13.62 -3.95
CA ASP A 571 -13.82 -13.22 -4.92
C ASP A 571 -14.23 -11.74 -4.82
N GLU A 572 -13.94 -11.07 -3.71
CA GLU A 572 -14.20 -9.64 -3.52
C GLU A 572 -13.05 -8.75 -4.05
N ARG A 573 -11.85 -9.32 -4.21
CA ARG A 573 -10.64 -8.58 -4.57
C ARG A 573 -10.58 -8.22 -6.04
N THR A 574 -10.15 -6.99 -6.31
CA THR A 574 -9.57 -6.60 -7.59
C THR A 574 -8.05 -6.86 -7.57
N PHE A 575 -7.39 -6.67 -8.72
CA PHE A 575 -5.91 -6.72 -8.79
C PHE A 575 -5.23 -5.74 -7.84
N PHE A 576 -5.87 -4.59 -7.58
CA PHE A 576 -5.31 -3.51 -6.75
C PHE A 576 -5.57 -3.72 -5.25
N ASP A 577 -6.37 -4.72 -4.89
CA ASP A 577 -6.62 -5.09 -3.49
C ASP A 577 -5.55 -6.05 -3.00
N VAL A 578 -4.38 -5.47 -2.74
CA VAL A 578 -3.21 -6.15 -2.18
C VAL A 578 -3.07 -5.88 -0.70
N ASN A 579 -2.72 -6.91 0.07
CA ASN A 579 -2.43 -6.76 1.49
C ASN A 579 -1.16 -5.92 1.70
N TYR A 580 -0.10 -6.21 0.95
CA TYR A 580 1.16 -5.48 1.01
C TYR A 580 1.49 -4.87 -0.34
N LEU A 581 1.90 -3.59 -0.35
CA LEU A 581 2.62 -3.07 -1.53
C LEU A 581 4.05 -3.60 -1.54
N THR A 582 4.57 -3.86 -2.73
CA THR A 582 5.95 -4.28 -2.97
C THR A 582 6.72 -3.19 -3.72
N GLY A 583 8.02 -3.43 -3.95
CA GLY A 583 8.89 -2.47 -4.63
C GLY A 583 9.44 -1.39 -3.71
N ASP A 584 10.27 -0.52 -4.29
CA ASP A 584 11.04 0.49 -3.57
C ASP A 584 10.13 1.42 -2.75
N GLY A 585 10.54 1.68 -1.49
CA GLY A 585 9.82 2.54 -0.56
C GLY A 585 8.58 1.94 0.11
N ASN A 586 8.13 0.74 -0.30
CA ASN A 586 7.00 0.05 0.32
C ASN A 586 7.41 -0.97 1.39
N TYR A 587 8.65 -1.45 1.34
CA TYR A 587 9.25 -2.26 2.39
C TYR A 587 10.71 -1.86 2.64
N SER A 588 11.07 -1.63 3.91
CA SER A 588 12.42 -1.23 4.29
C SER A 588 12.84 -1.89 5.60
N GLU A 589 14.10 -2.31 5.68
CA GLU A 589 14.70 -2.87 6.90
C GLU A 589 15.73 -1.90 7.47
N LEU A 590 15.56 -1.52 8.72
CA LEU A 590 16.46 -0.65 9.45
C LEU A 590 17.30 -1.48 10.41
N ASN A 591 18.61 -1.43 10.29
CA ASN A 591 19.49 -2.03 11.30
C ASN A 591 19.69 -1.04 12.45
N ILE A 592 19.21 -1.40 13.64
CA ILE A 592 19.29 -0.55 14.83
C ILE A 592 19.57 -1.42 16.05
N ASN A 593 20.78 -1.30 16.60
CA ASN A 593 21.10 -1.92 17.88
C ASN A 593 20.41 -1.13 18.99
N PHE A 594 19.23 -1.59 19.43
CA PHE A 594 18.39 -0.89 20.41
C PHE A 594 19.12 -0.61 21.72
N THR A 595 19.87 -1.59 22.21
CA THR A 595 20.64 -1.48 23.45
C THR A 595 21.68 -0.36 23.38
N GLU A 596 22.40 -0.28 22.26
CA GLU A 596 23.42 0.76 22.05
C GLU A 596 22.78 2.11 21.72
N ARG A 597 21.82 2.13 20.79
CA ARG A 597 21.19 3.36 20.27
C ARG A 597 20.39 4.10 21.33
N PHE A 598 19.76 3.37 22.25
CA PHE A 598 18.92 3.90 23.32
C PHE A 598 19.53 3.69 24.71
N ALA A 599 20.86 3.58 24.79
CA ALA A 599 21.58 3.46 26.05
C ALA A 599 21.26 4.63 27.00
N GLY A 600 20.81 4.30 28.22
CA GLY A 600 20.48 5.28 29.25
C GLY A 600 19.15 6.00 29.08
N MET A 601 18.37 5.67 28.04
CA MET A 601 17.02 6.19 27.84
C MET A 601 15.99 5.44 28.70
N GLU A 602 14.80 6.03 28.82
CA GLU A 602 13.73 5.52 29.69
C GLU A 602 13.26 4.11 29.29
N LYS A 603 13.25 3.22 30.29
CA LYS A 603 12.81 1.83 30.13
C LYS A 603 11.30 1.70 30.26
N SER A 604 10.74 0.73 29.55
CA SER A 604 9.31 0.43 29.59
C SER A 604 8.87 -0.08 30.97
N ASP A 605 7.62 0.19 31.35
CA ASP A 605 7.01 -0.44 32.52
C ASP A 605 6.78 -1.95 32.30
N LEU A 606 6.69 -2.40 31.04
CA LEU A 606 6.56 -3.81 30.68
C LEU A 606 7.78 -4.62 31.12
N ILE A 607 8.99 -4.16 30.78
CA ILE A 607 10.22 -4.85 31.19
C ILE A 607 10.43 -4.79 32.70
N ASN A 608 10.12 -3.67 33.34
CA ASN A 608 10.20 -3.55 34.80
C ASN A 608 9.27 -4.57 35.49
N LYS A 609 8.02 -4.68 35.02
CA LYS A 609 7.05 -5.64 35.55
C LYS A 609 7.49 -7.09 35.31
N SER A 610 7.98 -7.42 34.12
CA SER A 610 8.46 -8.78 33.82
C SER A 610 9.71 -9.17 34.61
N LEU A 611 10.59 -8.21 34.95
CA LEU A 611 11.72 -8.46 35.84
C LEU A 611 11.26 -8.76 37.28
N GLU A 612 10.26 -8.04 37.80
CA GLU A 612 9.68 -8.34 39.12
C GLU A 612 8.96 -9.69 39.15
N GLU A 613 8.24 -10.04 38.08
CA GLU A 613 7.65 -11.38 37.91
C GLU A 613 8.73 -12.47 37.90
N LEU A 614 9.80 -12.28 37.11
CA LEU A 614 10.92 -13.22 37.04
C LEU A 614 11.55 -13.43 38.42
N LYS A 615 11.74 -12.35 39.17
CA LYS A 615 12.26 -12.39 40.54
C LYS A 615 11.35 -13.19 41.47
N SER A 616 10.04 -12.97 41.41
CA SER A 616 9.06 -13.72 42.19
C SER A 616 9.07 -15.22 41.85
N LEU A 617 9.21 -15.57 40.57
CA LEU A 617 9.33 -16.96 40.13
C LEU A 617 10.62 -17.63 40.60
N VAL A 618 11.74 -16.90 40.61
CA VAL A 618 13.00 -17.39 41.19
C VAL A 618 12.83 -17.68 42.68
N GLU A 619 12.26 -16.75 43.44
CA GLU A 619 12.00 -16.94 44.88
C GLU A 619 11.08 -18.15 45.15
N LYS A 620 10.03 -18.31 44.33
CA LYS A 620 9.14 -19.48 44.39
C LYS A 620 9.89 -20.78 44.10
N ALA A 621 10.67 -20.82 43.01
CA ALA A 621 11.43 -22.01 42.62
C ALA A 621 12.43 -22.43 43.70
N GLU A 622 13.13 -21.48 44.30
CA GLU A 622 14.10 -21.73 45.38
C GLU A 622 13.45 -22.20 46.69
N SER A 623 12.17 -21.91 46.89
CA SER A 623 11.42 -22.39 48.07
C SER A 623 10.96 -23.86 47.97
N LEU A 624 11.08 -24.47 46.79
CA LEU A 624 10.59 -25.83 46.55
C LEU A 624 11.53 -26.88 47.18
N ASN A 625 10.93 -27.86 47.87
CA ASN A 625 11.68 -28.98 48.42
C ASN A 625 12.01 -30.00 47.32
N LYS A 626 13.28 -30.07 46.92
CA LYS A 626 13.78 -31.00 45.90
C LYS A 626 13.48 -32.47 46.17
N ASP A 627 13.40 -32.88 47.43
CA ASP A 627 13.20 -34.29 47.81
C ASP A 627 11.79 -34.80 47.47
N LYS A 628 10.86 -33.91 47.07
CA LYS A 628 9.52 -34.27 46.62
C LYS A 628 9.43 -34.58 45.14
N TYR A 629 10.46 -34.26 44.35
CA TYR A 629 10.39 -34.28 42.88
C TYR A 629 11.45 -35.17 42.26
N THR A 630 11.19 -35.68 41.05
CA THR A 630 12.17 -36.46 40.28
C THR A 630 13.41 -35.61 39.97
N TYR A 631 14.58 -36.26 39.94
CA TYR A 631 15.87 -35.61 39.68
C TYR A 631 15.83 -34.84 38.35
N GLU A 632 15.29 -35.45 37.29
CA GLU A 632 15.23 -34.86 35.96
C GLU A 632 14.41 -33.57 35.94
N SER A 633 13.21 -33.59 36.55
CA SER A 633 12.35 -32.41 36.58
C SER A 633 12.91 -31.28 37.45
N PHE A 634 13.60 -31.63 38.55
CA PHE A 634 14.17 -30.63 39.44
C PHE A 634 15.47 -30.03 38.87
N ASN A 635 16.32 -30.84 38.21
CA ASN A 635 17.51 -30.34 37.53
C ASN A 635 17.15 -29.36 36.41
N ALA A 636 16.10 -29.63 35.63
CA ALA A 636 15.59 -28.70 34.62
C ALA A 636 15.14 -27.36 35.24
N LEU A 637 14.52 -27.39 36.43
CA LEU A 637 14.19 -26.18 37.19
C LEU A 637 15.45 -25.43 37.65
N GLU A 638 16.47 -26.12 38.18
CA GLU A 638 17.72 -25.50 38.62
C GLU A 638 18.45 -24.79 37.46
N GLU A 639 18.46 -25.39 36.27
CA GLU A 639 19.01 -24.77 35.07
C GLU A 639 18.23 -23.51 34.66
N ALA A 640 16.90 -23.54 34.73
CA ALA A 640 16.06 -22.38 34.45
C ALA A 640 16.28 -21.25 35.48
N VAL A 641 16.39 -21.58 36.77
CA VAL A 641 16.69 -20.62 37.85
C VAL A 641 18.07 -19.98 37.65
N TYR A 642 19.07 -20.76 37.26
CA TYR A 642 20.41 -20.24 36.97
C TYR A 642 20.39 -19.18 35.86
N LYS A 643 19.68 -19.45 34.76
CA LYS A 643 19.50 -18.48 33.66
C LYS A 643 18.73 -17.24 34.12
N ALA A 644 17.64 -17.42 34.86
CA ALA A 644 16.83 -16.33 35.40
C ALA A 644 17.65 -15.36 36.28
N LYS A 645 18.48 -15.91 37.18
CA LYS A 645 19.36 -15.10 38.02
C LYS A 645 20.40 -14.30 37.25
N ALA A 646 20.92 -14.84 36.14
CA ALA A 646 21.84 -14.11 35.28
C ALA A 646 21.16 -12.90 34.62
N ILE A 647 19.90 -13.03 34.22
CA ILE A 647 19.11 -11.95 33.61
C ILE A 647 18.78 -10.85 34.63
N LEU A 648 18.42 -11.21 35.87
CA LEU A 648 18.09 -10.24 36.93
C LEU A 648 19.23 -9.28 37.30
N VAL A 649 20.47 -9.58 36.90
CA VAL A 649 21.65 -8.72 37.16
C VAL A 649 22.15 -7.97 35.93
N ASP A 650 21.60 -8.24 34.75
CA ASP A 650 21.95 -7.55 33.51
C ASP A 650 21.11 -6.29 33.33
N LYS A 651 21.77 -5.12 33.36
CA LYS A 651 21.13 -3.80 33.25
C LYS A 651 20.74 -3.44 31.81
N ASN A 652 21.27 -4.16 30.83
CA ASN A 652 21.09 -3.89 29.41
C ASN A 652 20.18 -4.92 28.72
N ILE A 653 19.56 -5.80 29.51
CA ILE A 653 18.72 -6.86 28.98
C ILE A 653 17.51 -6.30 28.23
N ASN A 654 17.14 -6.96 27.14
CA ASN A 654 15.94 -6.61 26.39
C ASN A 654 14.70 -7.34 26.93
N TYR A 655 13.52 -6.79 26.65
CA TYR A 655 12.24 -7.28 27.14
C TYR A 655 11.95 -8.72 26.69
N ASN A 656 12.24 -9.03 25.44
CA ASN A 656 11.93 -10.34 24.86
C ASN A 656 12.69 -11.46 25.58
N ILE A 657 13.97 -11.24 25.91
CA ILE A 657 14.78 -12.20 26.69
C ILE A 657 14.20 -12.39 28.10
N VAL A 658 13.75 -11.30 28.75
CA VAL A 658 13.11 -11.40 30.08
C VAL A 658 11.82 -12.20 29.98
N LEU A 659 10.96 -11.89 29.01
CA LEU A 659 9.66 -12.54 28.80
C LEU A 659 9.83 -14.04 28.52
N ASP A 660 10.74 -14.42 27.64
CA ASP A 660 11.01 -15.84 27.33
C ASP A 660 11.57 -16.60 28.53
N THR A 661 12.34 -15.92 29.38
CA THR A 661 12.88 -16.51 30.60
C THR A 661 11.80 -16.69 31.67
N VAL A 662 10.88 -15.73 31.81
CA VAL A 662 9.68 -15.89 32.65
C VAL A 662 8.89 -17.11 32.20
N LYS A 663 8.57 -17.23 30.91
CA LYS A 663 7.86 -18.39 30.34
C LYS A 663 8.61 -19.69 30.61
N THR A 664 9.92 -19.71 30.37
CA THR A 664 10.77 -20.89 30.57
C THR A 664 10.79 -21.34 32.03
N LEU A 665 10.97 -20.41 32.97
CA LEU A 665 11.01 -20.71 34.40
C LEU A 665 9.64 -21.17 34.91
N GLN A 666 8.56 -20.51 34.49
CA GLN A 666 7.20 -20.91 34.84
C GLN A 666 6.89 -22.33 34.33
N ASN A 667 7.23 -22.63 33.06
CA ASN A 667 7.09 -23.97 32.50
C ASN A 667 7.92 -25.03 33.26
N ALA A 668 9.13 -24.69 33.71
CA ALA A 668 9.95 -25.61 34.50
C ALA A 668 9.32 -25.91 35.87
N ILE A 669 8.70 -24.91 36.51
CA ILE A 669 7.94 -25.08 37.75
C ILE A 669 6.70 -25.96 37.53
N ASP A 670 5.93 -25.70 36.46
CA ASP A 670 4.67 -26.41 36.19
C ASP A 670 4.89 -27.88 35.77
N ASN A 671 6.03 -28.19 35.17
CA ASN A 671 6.38 -29.55 34.72
C ASN A 671 7.14 -30.39 35.77
N LEU A 672 7.20 -29.93 37.03
CA LEU A 672 7.76 -30.72 38.13
C LEU A 672 6.99 -32.02 38.32
N LYS A 673 7.71 -33.14 38.45
CA LYS A 673 7.12 -34.47 38.65
C LYS A 673 7.38 -34.96 40.06
N ILE A 674 6.33 -35.30 40.81
CA ILE A 674 6.45 -35.82 42.18
C ILE A 674 7.03 -37.24 42.14
N ILE A 675 7.87 -37.59 43.12
CA ILE A 675 8.31 -38.97 43.33
C ILE A 675 7.09 -39.77 43.82
N GLU A 676 6.58 -40.71 43.03
CA GLU A 676 5.46 -41.58 43.45
C GLU A 676 5.93 -42.59 44.52
N ASP A 677 5.34 -42.54 45.71
CA ASP A 677 5.44 -43.62 46.70
C ASP A 677 4.66 -44.83 46.20
N THR A 678 5.35 -45.89 45.79
CA THR A 678 4.68 -47.18 45.57
C THR A 678 4.24 -47.73 46.93
N PRO A 679 2.96 -48.09 47.15
CA PRO A 679 2.56 -48.72 48.39
C PRO A 679 3.25 -50.08 48.53
N SER A 680 4.07 -50.23 49.57
CA SER A 680 4.57 -51.52 50.02
C SER A 680 3.36 -52.38 50.42
N ASN A 681 3.03 -53.35 49.57
CA ASN A 681 2.07 -54.40 49.90
C ASN A 681 2.79 -55.41 50.80
N ASN A 682 2.58 -55.28 52.12
CA ASN A 682 2.87 -56.34 53.07
C ASN A 682 2.00 -57.55 52.75
N ASN A 683 2.62 -58.67 52.37
CA ASN A 683 2.13 -59.99 52.73
C ASN A 683 3.31 -60.93 52.97
N ASP A 684 3.51 -61.20 54.25
CA ASP A 684 4.40 -62.23 54.77
C ASP A 684 3.80 -63.64 54.54
N ASN A 685 4.70 -64.61 54.45
CA ASN A 685 4.53 -66.07 54.58
C ASN A 685 4.14 -66.88 53.32
N ASN A 686 5.13 -67.45 52.62
CA ASN A 686 5.62 -68.79 52.94
C ASN A 686 6.82 -69.21 52.07
N LYS A 687 7.79 -69.86 52.71
CA LYS A 687 9.01 -70.49 52.17
C LYS A 687 8.68 -71.91 51.63
N PRO A 688 9.63 -72.68 51.07
CA PRO A 688 10.40 -72.55 49.81
C PRO A 688 10.09 -73.67 48.81
N GLY A 689 10.53 -73.53 47.55
CA GLY A 689 10.89 -74.71 46.75
C GLY A 689 11.08 -74.49 45.26
N GLY A 690 12.30 -74.77 44.78
CA GLY A 690 12.48 -75.56 43.55
C GLY A 690 12.55 -74.86 42.19
N SER A 691 13.80 -74.67 41.73
CA SER A 691 14.35 -75.13 40.42
C SER A 691 13.68 -74.78 39.08
N GLN A 692 14.50 -74.18 38.19
CA GLN A 692 14.71 -74.47 36.75
C GLN A 692 13.48 -74.33 35.81
N GLU A 693 13.53 -73.93 34.54
CA GLU A 693 14.57 -73.68 33.53
C GLU A 693 13.88 -73.01 32.31
N ASN A 694 14.66 -72.24 31.54
CA ASN A 694 14.70 -72.19 30.06
C ASN A 694 13.40 -72.27 29.23
N ASN A 695 13.13 -71.25 28.39
CA ASN A 695 13.61 -71.20 26.99
C ASN A 695 12.82 -70.18 26.13
N LYS A 696 13.59 -69.39 25.36
CA LYS A 696 13.25 -68.73 24.08
C LYS A 696 13.09 -69.80 22.96
N PRO A 697 12.86 -69.48 21.66
CA PRO A 697 12.23 -68.31 21.01
C PRO A 697 11.33 -68.68 19.79
N ASN A 698 10.88 -67.63 19.08
CA ASN A 698 10.77 -67.45 17.61
C ASN A 698 9.47 -67.75 16.83
N GLY A 699 9.15 -66.79 15.95
CA GLY A 699 8.53 -66.97 14.63
C GLY A 699 7.32 -66.05 14.37
N SER A 700 7.48 -64.80 13.88
CA SER A 700 7.42 -64.36 12.45
C SER A 700 6.12 -64.75 11.71
N GLU A 701 5.20 -63.79 11.49
CA GLU A 701 4.87 -63.09 10.21
C GLU A 701 4.03 -63.97 9.22
N ASP A 702 2.98 -63.55 8.53
CA ASP A 702 2.27 -62.28 8.31
C ASP A 702 0.91 -62.60 7.60
N ASN A 703 0.01 -61.61 7.56
CA ASN A 703 -1.11 -61.36 6.62
C ASN A 703 -2.45 -61.05 7.30
N SER A 704 -2.91 -59.79 7.21
CA SER A 704 -4.16 -59.50 6.48
C SER A 704 -4.37 -58.01 6.20
N VAL A 705 -5.03 -57.78 5.07
CA VAL A 705 -5.41 -56.52 4.43
C VAL A 705 -6.69 -55.93 5.04
N GLY A 706 -6.76 -54.60 5.13
CA GLY A 706 -7.96 -53.84 4.71
C GLY A 706 -8.75 -53.04 5.75
N ASN A 707 -8.49 -51.73 5.79
CA ASN A 707 -9.36 -50.55 6.03
C ASN A 707 -10.56 -50.67 7.01
N ASN A 708 -10.60 -49.83 8.06
CA ASN A 708 -11.16 -48.46 7.99
C ASN A 708 -10.99 -47.67 9.32
N SER A 709 -10.79 -46.36 9.19
CA SER A 709 -11.09 -45.27 10.15
C SER A 709 -10.55 -45.34 11.60
N ASN A 710 -9.51 -44.54 11.88
CA ASN A 710 -9.31 -43.63 13.03
C ASN A 710 -7.81 -43.48 13.34
N ASN A 711 -7.24 -42.29 13.12
CA ASN A 711 -5.93 -41.88 13.66
C ASN A 711 -6.04 -40.40 14.07
N ASN A 712 -6.36 -40.09 15.32
CA ASN A 712 -5.39 -39.62 16.32
C ASN A 712 -3.99 -40.23 16.21
N LEU A 713 -2.96 -39.38 16.02
CA LEU A 713 -1.58 -39.55 16.48
C LEU A 713 -0.93 -38.15 16.70
N PRO A 714 0.17 -38.04 17.48
CA PRO A 714 0.44 -36.92 18.40
C PRO A 714 1.51 -35.91 17.94
N LYS A 715 1.60 -34.80 18.69
CA LYS A 715 2.68 -33.81 18.71
C LYS A 715 4.06 -34.42 18.96
N THR A 716 5.06 -34.00 18.17
CA THR A 716 6.42 -33.62 18.63
C THR A 716 7.14 -32.86 17.51
N GLY A 717 7.50 -31.60 17.75
CA GLY A 717 8.41 -30.80 16.94
C GLY A 717 9.26 -29.97 17.89
N ASP A 718 10.36 -30.56 18.35
CA ASP A 718 11.23 -30.02 19.38
C ASP A 718 12.36 -29.17 18.78
N SER A 719 12.42 -27.91 19.21
CA SER A 719 13.60 -27.25 19.79
C SER A 719 14.99 -27.38 19.13
N SER A 720 15.11 -27.22 17.81
CA SER A 720 16.45 -27.12 17.16
C SER A 720 17.05 -25.71 17.10
N SER A 721 16.36 -24.66 17.56
CA SER A 721 16.88 -23.27 17.55
C SER A 721 17.63 -22.86 18.82
N LEU A 722 17.52 -23.62 19.91
CA LEU A 722 18.12 -23.31 21.23
C LEU A 722 19.64 -23.53 21.31
N LEU A 723 20.25 -24.18 20.31
CA LEU A 723 21.68 -24.52 20.33
C LEU A 723 22.60 -23.37 19.88
N TYR A 724 22.12 -22.44 19.06
CA TYR A 724 22.95 -21.35 18.52
C TYR A 724 23.09 -20.17 19.49
N THR A 725 22.10 -19.93 20.36
CA THR A 725 22.17 -18.92 21.44
C THR A 725 23.04 -19.38 22.62
N LEU A 726 23.29 -20.69 22.76
CA LEU A 726 24.11 -21.25 23.84
C LEU A 726 25.61 -20.91 23.70
N LEU A 727 26.13 -20.78 22.48
CA LEU A 727 27.56 -20.56 22.21
C LEU A 727 28.00 -19.09 22.31
N SER A 728 27.12 -18.14 22.02
CA SER A 728 27.44 -16.70 22.07
C SER A 728 27.51 -16.18 23.51
N LEU A 729 26.62 -16.62 24.39
CA LEU A 729 26.60 -16.23 25.81
C LEU A 729 27.81 -16.78 26.61
N LEU A 730 28.26 -18.00 26.31
CA LEU A 730 29.45 -18.60 26.95
C LEU A 730 30.76 -17.92 26.51
N ALA A 731 30.83 -17.40 25.28
CA ALA A 731 32.01 -16.69 24.78
C ALA A 731 32.15 -15.28 25.39
N ALA A 732 31.04 -14.56 25.61
CA ALA A 732 31.03 -13.25 26.23
C ALA A 732 31.48 -13.28 27.71
N LEU A 733 31.03 -14.29 28.47
CA LEU A 733 31.41 -14.47 29.88
C LEU A 733 32.86 -14.93 30.06
N GLY A 734 33.39 -15.74 29.16
CA GLY A 734 34.80 -16.18 29.17
C GLY A 734 35.80 -15.03 28.90
N GLY A 735 35.42 -14.05 28.10
CA GLY A 735 36.25 -12.88 27.76
C GLY A 735 36.42 -11.88 28.92
N VAL A 736 35.34 -11.61 29.66
CA VAL A 736 35.32 -10.60 30.74
C VAL A 736 36.13 -11.05 31.97
N ILE A 737 36.11 -12.35 32.31
CA ILE A 737 36.88 -12.90 33.43
C ILE A 737 38.40 -12.90 33.14
N LYS A 738 38.79 -13.08 31.88
CA LYS A 738 40.21 -13.08 31.46
C LYS A 738 40.78 -11.67 31.34
N TYR A 739 39.95 -10.68 31.02
CA TYR A 739 40.36 -9.27 30.91
C TYR A 739 40.58 -8.60 32.29
N ARG A 740 39.72 -8.91 33.29
CA ARG A 740 39.91 -8.41 34.67
C ARG A 740 41.19 -8.93 35.34
N LYS A 741 41.60 -10.19 35.09
CA LYS A 741 42.86 -10.73 35.63
C LYS A 741 44.14 -10.13 35.02
N ARG A 742 44.06 -9.39 33.91
CA ARG A 742 45.22 -8.76 33.26
C ARG A 742 45.50 -7.33 33.73
N ILE A 743 44.54 -6.68 34.40
CA ILE A 743 44.70 -5.28 34.85
C ILE A 743 45.33 -5.19 36.26
N ASP A 744 45.23 -6.25 37.07
CA ASP A 744 45.81 -6.26 38.44
C ASP A 744 47.33 -6.58 38.48
N ASN A 745 48.04 -6.65 37.35
CA ASN A 745 49.44 -7.08 37.29
C ASN A 745 50.38 -6.17 36.47
N ILE A 746 50.07 -4.88 36.31
CA ILE A 746 51.02 -3.91 35.72
C ILE A 746 51.19 -2.71 36.67
N SER A 747 52.03 -2.90 37.68
CA SER A 747 52.84 -1.84 38.28
C SER A 747 54.17 -2.42 38.74
N VAL A 748 55.27 -1.74 38.40
CA VAL A 748 56.69 -1.86 38.82
C VAL A 748 57.63 -2.14 37.63
N ASN A 749 57.93 -1.08 36.89
CA ASN A 749 59.26 -0.47 36.70
C ASN A 749 59.19 0.61 35.62
#